data_AF-A0AAW1VCS5-F1
#
_entry.id   AF-A0AAW1VCS5-F1
#
_cell.length_a   1.000
_cell.length_b   1.000
_cell.length_c   1.000
_cell.angle_alpha   90.00
_cell.angle_beta   90.00
_cell.angle_gamma   90.00
#
_symmetry.space_group_name_H-M   'P 1'
#
loop_
_entity.id
_entity.type
_entity.pdbx_description
1 polymer ?
#
loop_
_entity_poly.entity_id
_entity_poly.type
_entity_poly.pdbx_seq_one_letter_code
_entity_poly.pdbx_strand_id
1 'polypeptide(L)'
;MKDWHKRIAELIKDRTEALKQNILQLRDAKNKISESIQFINNIEAQLKELNKPIGSKVEDVKSVLVIYENILKDLKANKEKLSDVPSSEELSNILTTQDELIRSIEDQISRLRQLLLLREQFIALITEIMTFITKYTEIIRDIEKTGGTIEDKIKKYDDVIVRIQECEAILASAYDKGQQIAADCSVQDQNSITEQLQSLKNSLLTLRRAVEKQRQEHENTAAEHKKLAAALEEILDLLHSKEGKAKSRPLLKRSVDSVDKEIEEHKRFAKEIFKSLDKIRTIQQAAKNDDSMPSALLEQLSEANSLLTHLPQDLEDREKYLLLNRELREKYESLKTKFFDWIKEADIRLESFKEGVDFQNILTDLEEHKIFFSTEGNMKELVTVHIQKAADEIWPSLTSSEQEELSKERQNLTQTLKNTLNSAKSQRAQLEQGAEIWKEYSQSLDKVKSVIARTKFVDEPVSTLAGLHFNIQKISHALNDIQNQQHELDLLSQRVAEIIQQADSNNKKNIEAQSREVSNEWSSLVSDLENRRETLTKLAQVWETFEGRWQNFESLLTGIEEKAKHIETVVRNKEHVISTKRLIEELQSEADSLESYKEEIDELSRNVVYFLSGVSKASSNVLTEKLAQLDKTYKGLKENLSNRRAQVLADLEAIEKCLALIFEKKNILNILREEVKNFTYSIRTRRKLKNS
;
A
#
# COMPACT_ATOMS: atom_id res chain seq x y z
N MET A 1 -112.55 -159.63 -14.63
CA MET A 1 -111.95 -159.05 -15.86
C MET A 1 -112.36 -157.59 -16.18
N LYS A 2 -113.21 -156.90 -15.40
CA LYS A 2 -113.53 -155.45 -15.62
C LYS A 2 -112.59 -154.44 -14.91
N ASP A 3 -111.84 -154.84 -13.88
CA ASP A 3 -111.03 -153.90 -13.09
C ASP A 3 -109.62 -153.60 -13.62
N TRP A 4 -109.03 -154.49 -14.43
CA TRP A 4 -107.66 -154.29 -14.93
C TRP A 4 -107.58 -153.20 -16.02
N HIS A 5 -108.63 -153.03 -16.82
CA HIS A 5 -108.66 -152.02 -17.90
C HIS A 5 -108.85 -150.58 -17.39
N LYS A 6 -109.48 -150.37 -16.22
CA LYS A 6 -109.69 -149.02 -15.66
C LYS A 6 -108.39 -148.41 -15.11
N ARG A 7 -107.54 -149.24 -14.51
CA ARG A 7 -106.28 -148.82 -13.88
C ARG A 7 -105.20 -148.45 -14.90
N ILE A 8 -105.18 -149.13 -16.05
CA ILE A 8 -104.26 -148.78 -17.15
C ILE A 8 -104.69 -147.48 -17.84
N ALA A 9 -106.00 -147.24 -17.99
CA ALA A 9 -106.50 -146.00 -18.60
C ALA A 9 -106.20 -144.74 -17.76
N GLU A 10 -106.35 -144.80 -16.43
CA GLU A 10 -105.96 -143.70 -15.53
C GLU A 10 -104.45 -143.45 -15.54
N LEU A 11 -103.63 -144.51 -15.54
CA LEU A 11 -102.17 -144.38 -15.54
C LEU A 11 -101.63 -143.84 -16.87
N ILE A 12 -102.30 -144.13 -17.99
CA ILE A 12 -102.02 -143.51 -19.30
C ILE A 12 -102.47 -142.05 -19.29
N LYS A 13 -103.64 -141.71 -18.74
CA LYS A 13 -104.12 -140.32 -18.68
C LYS A 13 -103.21 -139.44 -17.83
N ASP A 14 -102.82 -139.87 -16.63
CA ASP A 14 -101.89 -139.14 -15.77
C ASP A 14 -100.50 -139.00 -16.39
N ARG A 15 -99.98 -140.06 -17.03
CA ARG A 15 -98.72 -139.95 -17.78
C ARG A 15 -98.84 -139.02 -18.98
N THR A 16 -99.99 -138.99 -19.65
CA THR A 16 -100.20 -138.11 -20.80
C THR A 16 -100.35 -136.66 -20.36
N GLU A 17 -101.05 -136.38 -19.26
CA GLU A 17 -101.18 -135.03 -18.70
C GLU A 17 -99.85 -134.53 -18.12
N ALA A 18 -99.08 -135.39 -17.44
CA ALA A 18 -97.72 -135.09 -16.97
C ALA A 18 -96.73 -134.89 -18.13
N LEU A 19 -96.84 -135.67 -19.22
CA LEU A 19 -96.08 -135.44 -20.45
C LEU A 19 -96.50 -134.13 -21.12
N LYS A 20 -97.78 -133.78 -21.11
CA LYS A 20 -98.30 -132.52 -21.68
C LYS A 20 -97.80 -131.32 -20.89
N GLN A 21 -97.82 -131.40 -19.55
CA GLN A 21 -97.24 -130.39 -18.66
C GLN A 21 -95.72 -130.29 -18.82
N ASN A 22 -94.99 -131.42 -18.90
CA ASN A 22 -93.55 -131.41 -19.18
C ASN A 22 -93.23 -130.86 -20.59
N ILE A 23 -94.02 -131.17 -21.61
CA ILE A 23 -93.84 -130.62 -22.97
C ILE A 23 -94.15 -129.12 -22.99
N LEU A 24 -95.16 -128.65 -22.24
CA LEU A 24 -95.43 -127.21 -22.07
C LEU A 24 -94.29 -126.52 -21.33
N GLN A 25 -93.82 -127.08 -20.22
CA GLN A 25 -92.68 -126.54 -19.47
C GLN A 25 -91.38 -126.53 -20.29
N LEU A 26 -91.10 -127.59 -21.08
CA LEU A 26 -89.95 -127.63 -21.98
C LEU A 26 -90.09 -126.66 -23.16
N ARG A 27 -91.31 -126.43 -23.66
CA ARG A 27 -91.57 -125.45 -24.73
C ARG A 27 -91.43 -124.03 -24.22
N ASP A 28 -91.95 -123.72 -23.03
CA ASP A 28 -91.80 -122.41 -22.40
C ASP A 28 -90.34 -122.15 -22.00
N ALA A 29 -89.63 -123.17 -21.49
CA ALA A 29 -88.19 -123.11 -21.24
C ALA A 29 -87.40 -122.82 -22.53
N LYS A 30 -87.70 -123.53 -23.61
CA LYS A 30 -87.04 -123.33 -24.92
C LYS A 30 -87.33 -121.96 -25.53
N ASN A 31 -88.56 -121.46 -25.39
CA ASN A 31 -88.92 -120.10 -25.82
C ASN A 31 -88.17 -119.03 -25.02
N LYS A 32 -88.13 -119.15 -23.68
CA LYS A 32 -87.36 -118.23 -22.81
C LYS A 32 -85.85 -118.26 -23.11
N ILE A 33 -85.29 -119.44 -23.39
CA ILE A 33 -83.90 -119.61 -23.81
C ILE A 33 -83.65 -118.93 -25.17
N SER A 34 -84.55 -119.11 -26.15
CA SER A 34 -84.44 -118.47 -27.47
C SER A 34 -84.56 -116.94 -27.41
N GLU A 35 -85.45 -116.41 -26.57
CA GLU A 35 -85.59 -114.96 -26.33
C GLU A 35 -84.32 -114.40 -25.66
N SER A 36 -83.71 -115.15 -24.73
CA SER A 36 -82.46 -114.74 -24.08
C SER A 36 -81.27 -114.74 -25.05
N ILE A 37 -81.16 -115.72 -25.95
CA ILE A 37 -80.13 -115.72 -27.01
C ILE A 37 -80.29 -114.50 -27.92
N GLN A 38 -81.52 -114.19 -28.36
CA GLN A 38 -81.78 -112.98 -29.16
C GLN A 38 -81.46 -111.69 -28.40
N PHE A 39 -81.78 -111.64 -27.11
CA PHE A 39 -81.44 -110.51 -26.24
C PHE A 39 -79.92 -110.33 -26.10
N ILE A 40 -79.17 -111.40 -25.84
CA ILE A 40 -77.70 -111.37 -25.75
C ILE A 40 -77.09 -110.88 -27.06
N ASN A 41 -77.54 -111.40 -28.21
CA ASN A 41 -77.06 -110.93 -29.51
C ASN A 41 -77.35 -109.43 -29.75
N ASN A 42 -78.48 -108.92 -29.27
CA ASN A 42 -78.81 -107.51 -29.35
C ASN A 42 -77.91 -106.65 -28.44
N ILE A 43 -77.64 -107.11 -27.21
CA ILE A 43 -76.71 -106.46 -26.30
C ILE A 43 -75.29 -106.46 -26.88
N GLU A 44 -74.81 -107.57 -27.45
CA GLU A 44 -73.51 -107.63 -28.11
C GLU A 44 -73.39 -106.67 -29.31
N ALA A 45 -74.48 -106.48 -30.07
CA ALA A 45 -74.53 -105.48 -31.13
C ALA A 45 -74.45 -104.05 -30.58
N GLN A 46 -75.18 -103.75 -29.50
CA GLN A 46 -75.10 -102.45 -28.82
C GLN A 46 -73.71 -102.19 -28.22
N LEU A 47 -73.06 -103.21 -27.64
CA LEU A 47 -71.70 -103.11 -27.11
C LEU A 47 -70.67 -102.82 -28.20
N LYS A 48 -70.83 -103.40 -29.41
CA LYS A 48 -69.97 -103.07 -30.56
C LYS A 48 -70.13 -101.62 -31.02
N GLU A 49 -71.33 -101.05 -30.95
CA GLU A 49 -71.56 -99.63 -31.28
C GLU A 49 -71.01 -98.68 -30.22
N LEU A 50 -70.98 -99.10 -28.95
CA LEU A 50 -70.49 -98.33 -27.81
C LEU A 50 -68.96 -98.33 -27.69
N ASN A 51 -68.25 -99.28 -28.32
CA ASN A 51 -66.78 -99.33 -28.39
C ASN A 51 -66.15 -98.25 -29.30
N LYS A 52 -66.77 -97.07 -29.38
CA LYS A 52 -66.26 -95.91 -30.11
C LYS A 52 -65.44 -95.00 -29.18
N PRO A 53 -64.52 -94.18 -29.73
CA PRO A 53 -63.83 -93.16 -28.96
C PRO A 53 -64.84 -92.28 -28.23
N ILE A 54 -64.56 -91.97 -26.96
CA ILE A 54 -65.46 -91.17 -26.13
C ILE A 54 -65.07 -89.71 -26.29
N GLY A 55 -66.05 -88.81 -26.40
CA GLY A 55 -65.77 -87.38 -26.55
C GLY A 55 -64.98 -86.77 -25.39
N SER A 56 -64.45 -85.59 -25.63
CA SER A 56 -63.63 -84.84 -24.67
C SER A 56 -64.42 -84.30 -23.47
N LYS A 57 -65.76 -84.22 -23.55
CA LYS A 57 -66.58 -83.58 -22.51
C LYS A 57 -67.03 -84.57 -21.44
N VAL A 58 -67.34 -84.01 -20.27
CA VAL A 58 -67.90 -84.76 -19.14
C VAL A 58 -69.25 -85.37 -19.52
N GLU A 59 -70.05 -84.64 -20.29
CA GLU A 59 -71.36 -85.07 -20.79
C GLU A 59 -71.26 -86.29 -21.70
N ASP A 60 -70.19 -86.38 -22.49
CA ASP A 60 -69.96 -87.48 -23.43
C ASP A 60 -69.73 -88.79 -22.66
N VAL A 61 -68.88 -88.77 -21.61
CA VAL A 61 -68.67 -89.93 -20.73
C VAL A 61 -69.94 -90.27 -19.94
N LYS A 62 -70.67 -89.27 -19.42
CA LYS A 62 -71.94 -89.50 -18.69
C LYS A 62 -72.98 -90.19 -19.57
N SER A 63 -73.11 -89.76 -20.83
CA SER A 63 -74.08 -90.35 -21.77
C SER A 63 -73.79 -91.83 -22.05
N VAL A 64 -72.51 -92.18 -22.27
CA VAL A 64 -72.07 -93.56 -22.50
C VAL A 64 -72.22 -94.40 -21.23
N LEU A 65 -71.85 -93.86 -20.07
CA LEU A 65 -71.99 -94.52 -18.77
C LEU A 65 -73.45 -94.88 -18.46
N VAL A 66 -74.41 -93.98 -18.72
CA VAL A 66 -75.85 -94.26 -18.55
C VAL A 66 -76.31 -95.41 -19.44
N ILE A 67 -75.81 -95.49 -20.68
CA ILE A 67 -76.16 -96.59 -21.59
C ILE A 67 -75.60 -97.93 -21.07
N TYR A 68 -74.34 -97.98 -20.63
CA TYR A 68 -73.76 -99.18 -20.02
C TYR A 68 -74.48 -99.58 -18.71
N GLU A 69 -74.88 -98.63 -17.86
CA GLU A 69 -75.65 -98.91 -16.64
C GLU A 69 -77.05 -99.45 -16.95
N ASN A 70 -77.71 -98.95 -17.99
CA ASN A 70 -78.99 -99.50 -18.45
C ASN A 70 -78.85 -100.90 -19.04
N ILE A 71 -77.81 -101.14 -19.87
CA ILE A 71 -77.50 -102.46 -20.41
C ILE A 71 -77.22 -103.46 -19.27
N LEU A 72 -76.45 -103.06 -18.25
CA LEU A 72 -76.19 -103.89 -17.06
C LEU A 72 -77.48 -104.25 -16.31
N LYS A 73 -78.37 -103.27 -16.14
CA LYS A 73 -79.67 -103.45 -15.50
C LYS A 73 -80.54 -104.44 -16.28
N ASP A 74 -80.59 -104.28 -17.60
CA ASP A 74 -81.38 -105.14 -18.49
C ASP A 74 -80.82 -106.56 -18.56
N LEU A 75 -79.49 -106.73 -18.56
CA LEU A 75 -78.81 -108.03 -18.46
C LEU A 75 -79.11 -108.75 -17.14
N LYS A 76 -79.05 -108.05 -16.01
CA LYS A 76 -79.38 -108.62 -14.69
C LYS A 76 -80.86 -109.03 -14.62
N ALA A 77 -81.76 -108.22 -15.17
CA ALA A 77 -83.18 -108.55 -15.26
C ALA A 77 -83.47 -109.74 -16.20
N ASN A 78 -82.73 -109.88 -17.30
CA ASN A 78 -82.83 -111.05 -18.18
C ASN A 78 -82.35 -112.32 -17.46
N LYS A 79 -81.22 -112.25 -16.76
CA LYS A 79 -80.70 -113.34 -15.94
C LYS A 79 -81.70 -113.80 -14.88
N GLU A 80 -82.37 -112.86 -14.21
CA GLU A 80 -83.38 -113.17 -13.19
C GLU A 80 -84.60 -113.90 -13.78
N LYS A 81 -85.02 -113.56 -15.01
CA LYS A 81 -86.11 -114.26 -15.73
C LYS A 81 -85.78 -115.72 -16.09
N LEU A 82 -84.50 -116.07 -16.14
CA LEU A 82 -84.02 -117.43 -16.41
C LEU A 82 -83.89 -118.30 -15.15
N SER A 83 -84.09 -117.75 -13.95
CA SER A 83 -83.92 -118.46 -12.67
C SER A 83 -84.93 -119.59 -12.44
N ASP A 84 -86.14 -119.47 -13.02
CA ASP A 84 -87.21 -120.47 -12.93
C ASP A 84 -87.18 -121.54 -14.05
N VAL A 85 -86.14 -121.55 -14.89
CA VAL A 85 -86.03 -122.48 -16.03
C VAL A 85 -85.30 -123.78 -15.60
N PRO A 86 -85.80 -124.98 -15.94
CA PRO A 86 -85.12 -126.24 -15.61
C PRO A 86 -83.70 -126.29 -16.18
N SER A 87 -82.74 -126.75 -15.38
CA SER A 87 -81.31 -126.77 -15.74
C SER A 87 -81.05 -127.61 -17.01
N SER A 88 -80.39 -127.00 -18.00
CA SER A 88 -79.92 -127.63 -19.24
C SER A 88 -78.52 -127.12 -19.58
N GLU A 89 -77.74 -127.89 -20.37
CA GLU A 89 -76.42 -127.46 -20.86
C GLU A 89 -76.49 -126.14 -21.67
N GLU A 90 -77.56 -125.92 -22.44
CA GLU A 90 -77.79 -124.66 -23.17
C GLU A 90 -78.01 -123.48 -22.21
N LEU A 91 -78.78 -123.68 -21.13
CA LEU A 91 -79.00 -122.65 -20.11
C LEU A 91 -77.70 -122.31 -19.35
N SER A 92 -76.88 -123.31 -19.01
CA SER A 92 -75.60 -123.07 -18.32
C SER A 92 -74.60 -122.30 -19.19
N ASN A 93 -74.57 -122.56 -20.50
CA ASN A 93 -73.74 -121.81 -21.44
C ASN A 93 -74.21 -120.36 -21.58
N ILE A 94 -75.52 -120.13 -21.63
CA ILE A 94 -76.10 -118.77 -21.69
C ILE A 94 -75.80 -117.99 -20.41
N LEU A 95 -75.98 -118.60 -19.24
CA LEU A 95 -75.71 -117.96 -17.96
C LEU A 95 -74.22 -117.62 -17.78
N THR A 96 -73.31 -118.50 -18.24
CA THR A 96 -71.87 -118.21 -18.24
C THR A 96 -71.52 -117.06 -19.18
N THR A 97 -72.05 -117.04 -20.41
CA THR A 97 -71.87 -115.87 -21.31
C THR A 97 -72.48 -114.58 -20.74
N GLN A 98 -73.64 -114.65 -20.06
CA GLN A 98 -74.20 -113.47 -19.38
C GLN A 98 -73.33 -112.99 -18.23
N ASP A 99 -72.74 -113.90 -17.44
CA ASP A 99 -71.83 -113.53 -16.35
C ASP A 99 -70.53 -112.92 -16.84
N GLU A 100 -69.99 -113.39 -17.96
CA GLU A 100 -68.83 -112.79 -18.63
C GLU A 100 -69.17 -111.40 -19.19
N LEU A 101 -70.34 -111.23 -19.83
CA LEU A 101 -70.82 -109.93 -20.31
C LEU A 101 -71.08 -108.95 -19.16
N ILE A 102 -71.71 -109.40 -18.07
CA ILE A 102 -71.94 -108.60 -16.86
C ILE A 102 -70.61 -108.11 -16.28
N ARG A 103 -69.63 -109.00 -16.11
CA ARG A 103 -68.28 -108.61 -15.63
C ARG A 103 -67.62 -107.62 -16.58
N SER A 104 -67.64 -107.88 -17.88
CA SER A 104 -67.06 -106.97 -18.88
C SER A 104 -67.73 -105.59 -18.85
N ILE A 105 -69.04 -105.50 -18.64
CA ILE A 105 -69.77 -104.23 -18.53
C ILE A 105 -69.46 -103.53 -17.21
N GLU A 106 -69.37 -104.26 -16.09
CA GLU A 106 -68.99 -103.70 -14.79
C GLU A 106 -67.56 -103.13 -14.79
N ASP A 107 -66.63 -103.79 -15.48
CA ASP A 107 -65.27 -103.28 -15.72
C ASP A 107 -65.29 -102.02 -16.60
N GLN A 108 -66.10 -101.98 -17.67
CA GLN A 108 -66.24 -100.79 -18.50
C GLN A 108 -66.92 -99.63 -17.76
N ILE A 109 -67.93 -99.88 -16.92
CA ILE A 109 -68.54 -98.85 -16.06
C ILE A 109 -67.51 -98.30 -15.08
N SER A 110 -66.69 -99.16 -14.48
CA SER A 110 -65.62 -98.73 -13.56
C SER A 110 -64.58 -97.86 -14.28
N ARG A 111 -64.17 -98.25 -15.50
CA ARG A 111 -63.31 -97.43 -16.37
C ARG A 111 -63.97 -96.10 -16.73
N LEU A 112 -65.23 -96.09 -17.14
CA LEU A 112 -65.99 -94.88 -17.49
C LEU A 112 -66.12 -93.93 -16.29
N ARG A 113 -66.32 -94.44 -15.07
CA ARG A 113 -66.31 -93.63 -13.84
C ARG A 113 -64.95 -92.99 -13.57
N GLN A 114 -63.86 -93.72 -13.79
CA GLN A 114 -62.51 -93.15 -13.70
C GLN A 114 -62.27 -92.08 -14.76
N LEU A 115 -62.70 -92.32 -16.00
CA LEU A 115 -62.61 -91.35 -17.10
C LEU A 115 -63.47 -90.12 -16.90
N LEU A 116 -64.61 -90.27 -16.23
CA LEU A 116 -65.49 -89.17 -15.84
C LEU A 116 -64.79 -88.29 -14.81
N LEU A 117 -64.28 -88.89 -13.74
CA LEU A 117 -63.53 -88.21 -12.70
C LEU A 117 -62.31 -87.47 -13.29
N LEU A 118 -61.61 -88.10 -14.23
CA LEU A 118 -60.46 -87.50 -14.91
C LEU A 118 -60.82 -86.24 -15.70
N ARG A 119 -61.96 -86.24 -16.43
CA ARG A 119 -62.45 -85.06 -17.18
C ARG A 119 -62.97 -83.96 -16.25
N GLU A 120 -63.64 -84.31 -15.15
CA GLU A 120 -64.06 -83.34 -14.13
C GLU A 120 -62.84 -82.67 -13.47
N GLN A 121 -61.82 -83.45 -13.13
CA GLN A 121 -60.55 -82.92 -12.62
C GLN A 121 -59.80 -82.07 -13.63
N PHE A 122 -59.80 -82.44 -14.92
CA PHE A 122 -59.19 -81.64 -15.98
C PHE A 122 -59.88 -80.28 -16.14
N ILE A 123 -61.22 -80.24 -16.20
CA ILE A 123 -61.98 -78.99 -16.26
C ILE A 123 -61.73 -78.11 -15.03
N ALA A 124 -61.63 -78.71 -13.84
CA ALA A 124 -61.30 -77.97 -12.62
C ALA A 124 -59.93 -77.30 -12.72
N LEU A 125 -58.89 -78.02 -13.17
CA LEU A 125 -57.54 -77.46 -13.36
C LEU A 125 -57.51 -76.37 -14.43
N ILE A 126 -58.18 -76.56 -15.56
CA ILE A 126 -58.30 -75.54 -16.62
C ILE A 126 -58.94 -74.26 -16.08
N THR A 127 -60.01 -74.41 -15.30
CA THR A 127 -60.72 -73.28 -14.67
C THR A 127 -59.84 -72.56 -13.65
N GLU A 128 -59.09 -73.32 -12.84
CA GLU A 128 -58.12 -72.77 -11.87
C GLU A 128 -57.02 -71.95 -12.56
N ILE A 129 -56.46 -72.46 -13.67
CA ILE A 129 -55.44 -71.74 -14.46
C ILE A 129 -56.04 -70.47 -15.11
N MET A 130 -57.23 -70.55 -15.70
CA MET A 130 -57.89 -69.39 -16.32
C MET A 130 -58.21 -68.28 -15.31
N THR A 131 -58.72 -68.66 -14.12
CA THR A 131 -59.00 -67.73 -13.03
C THR A 131 -57.71 -67.13 -12.47
N PHE A 132 -56.64 -67.92 -12.35
CA PHE A 132 -55.31 -67.44 -11.99
C PHE A 132 -54.81 -66.38 -12.97
N ILE A 133 -54.81 -66.67 -14.29
CA ILE A 133 -54.33 -65.74 -15.32
C ILE A 133 -55.11 -64.42 -15.27
N THR A 134 -56.43 -64.49 -15.14
CA THR A 134 -57.29 -63.30 -15.04
C THR A 134 -56.92 -62.46 -13.82
N LYS A 135 -56.86 -63.10 -12.64
CA LYS A 135 -56.54 -62.43 -11.37
C LYS A 135 -55.16 -61.78 -11.38
N TYR A 136 -54.13 -62.50 -11.81
CA TYR A 136 -52.76 -61.98 -11.76
C TYR A 136 -52.46 -60.97 -12.88
N THR A 137 -53.22 -60.97 -13.97
CA THR A 137 -53.21 -59.87 -14.94
C THR A 137 -53.71 -58.56 -14.30
N GLU A 138 -54.75 -58.63 -13.46
CA GLU A 138 -55.24 -57.46 -12.71
C GLU A 138 -54.24 -57.01 -11.63
N ILE A 139 -53.66 -57.95 -10.88
CA ILE A 139 -52.67 -57.65 -9.84
C ILE A 139 -51.47 -56.89 -10.41
N ILE A 140 -50.94 -57.28 -11.58
CA ILE A 140 -49.84 -56.54 -12.24
C ILE A 140 -50.23 -55.09 -12.51
N ARG A 141 -51.44 -54.88 -13.04
CA ARG A 141 -51.95 -53.52 -13.29
C ARG A 141 -52.08 -52.72 -12.00
N ASP A 142 -52.46 -53.37 -10.91
CA ASP A 142 -52.63 -52.74 -9.61
C ASP A 142 -51.29 -52.47 -8.92
N ILE A 143 -50.26 -53.30 -9.13
CA ILE A 143 -48.88 -53.04 -8.67
C ILE A 143 -48.38 -51.71 -9.28
N GLU A 144 -48.69 -51.44 -10.55
CA GLU A 144 -48.28 -50.19 -11.18
C GLU A 144 -49.11 -48.97 -10.73
N LYS A 145 -50.38 -49.17 -10.41
CA LYS A 145 -51.26 -48.09 -9.92
C LYS A 145 -51.09 -47.78 -8.44
N THR A 146 -50.61 -48.74 -7.66
CA THR A 146 -50.37 -48.53 -6.22
C THR A 146 -49.10 -47.71 -6.04
N GLY A 147 -49.20 -46.61 -5.28
CA GLY A 147 -48.04 -45.86 -4.82
C GLY A 147 -47.16 -46.74 -3.93
N GLY A 148 -45.86 -46.47 -3.93
CA GLY A 148 -44.85 -47.24 -3.19
C GLY A 148 -43.47 -47.06 -3.80
N THR A 149 -42.44 -47.51 -3.08
CA THR A 149 -41.05 -47.46 -3.58
C THR A 149 -40.84 -48.49 -4.69
N ILE A 150 -39.81 -48.30 -5.52
CA ILE A 150 -39.43 -49.27 -6.55
C ILE A 150 -39.09 -50.61 -5.91
N GLU A 151 -38.46 -50.62 -4.75
CA GLU A 151 -38.13 -51.83 -3.99
C GLU A 151 -39.38 -52.61 -3.56
N ASP A 152 -40.45 -51.92 -3.17
CA ASP A 152 -41.73 -52.55 -2.84
C ASP A 152 -42.39 -53.16 -4.09
N LYS A 153 -42.27 -52.48 -5.25
CA LYS A 153 -42.77 -53.02 -6.53
C LYS A 153 -41.99 -54.27 -6.95
N ILE A 154 -40.66 -54.28 -6.83
CA ILE A 154 -39.83 -55.44 -7.14
C ILE A 154 -40.24 -56.65 -6.29
N LYS A 155 -40.42 -56.47 -4.96
CA LYS A 155 -40.86 -57.55 -4.06
C LYS A 155 -42.23 -58.10 -4.46
N LYS A 156 -43.20 -57.24 -4.78
CA LYS A 156 -44.52 -57.67 -5.26
C LYS A 156 -44.42 -58.46 -6.56
N TYR A 157 -43.53 -58.06 -7.48
CA TYR A 157 -43.28 -58.83 -8.70
C TYR A 157 -42.57 -60.17 -8.44
N ASP A 158 -41.61 -60.23 -7.51
CA ASP A 158 -41.00 -61.50 -7.07
C ASP A 158 -42.06 -62.47 -6.54
N ASP A 159 -42.99 -62.00 -5.70
CA ASP A 159 -44.11 -62.79 -5.20
C ASP A 159 -45.00 -63.29 -6.36
N VAL A 160 -45.31 -62.43 -7.33
CA VAL A 160 -46.09 -62.82 -8.52
C VAL A 160 -45.36 -63.88 -9.35
N ILE A 161 -44.03 -63.80 -9.50
CA ILE A 161 -43.23 -64.81 -10.21
C ILE A 161 -43.34 -66.17 -9.52
N VAL A 162 -43.21 -66.22 -8.19
CA VAL A 162 -43.37 -67.47 -7.42
C VAL A 162 -44.76 -68.06 -7.64
N ARG A 163 -45.81 -67.23 -7.63
CA ARG A 163 -47.19 -67.66 -7.88
C ARG A 163 -47.41 -68.17 -9.30
N ILE A 164 -46.76 -67.55 -10.30
CA ILE A 164 -46.78 -68.04 -11.68
C ILE A 164 -46.12 -69.42 -11.76
N GLN A 165 -45.01 -69.66 -11.06
CA GLN A 165 -44.36 -70.97 -11.00
C GLN A 165 -45.26 -72.03 -10.34
N GLU A 166 -45.98 -71.68 -9.27
CA GLU A 166 -47.01 -72.56 -8.68
C GLU A 166 -48.08 -72.93 -9.73
N CYS A 167 -48.55 -71.95 -10.53
CA CYS A 167 -49.52 -72.20 -11.60
C CYS A 167 -48.93 -72.98 -12.79
N GLU A 168 -47.64 -72.82 -13.10
CA GLU A 168 -46.93 -73.65 -14.09
C GLU A 168 -46.96 -75.14 -13.69
N ALA A 169 -46.86 -75.46 -12.39
CA ALA A 169 -47.00 -76.82 -11.89
C ALA A 169 -48.43 -77.36 -12.03
N ILE A 170 -49.45 -76.52 -11.80
CA ILE A 170 -50.86 -76.86 -12.04
C ILE A 170 -51.10 -77.12 -13.54
N LEU A 171 -50.51 -76.30 -14.42
CA LEU A 171 -50.55 -76.49 -15.87
C LEU A 171 -49.90 -77.81 -16.28
N ALA A 172 -48.77 -78.20 -15.68
CA ALA A 172 -48.16 -79.51 -15.93
C ALA A 172 -49.11 -80.65 -15.56
N SER A 173 -49.79 -80.57 -14.40
CA SER A 173 -50.82 -81.54 -14.02
C SER A 173 -52.00 -81.58 -15.00
N ALA A 174 -52.41 -80.42 -15.54
CA ALA A 174 -53.44 -80.34 -16.56
C ALA A 174 -52.99 -80.99 -17.88
N TYR A 175 -51.72 -80.85 -18.26
CA TYR A 175 -51.13 -81.56 -19.42
C TYR A 175 -51.18 -83.08 -19.23
N ASP A 176 -50.75 -83.57 -18.07
CA ASP A 176 -50.75 -85.02 -17.78
C ASP A 176 -52.18 -85.60 -17.87
N LYS A 177 -53.16 -84.94 -17.24
CA LYS A 177 -54.56 -85.37 -17.32
C LYS A 177 -55.15 -85.20 -18.71
N GLY A 178 -54.80 -84.14 -19.42
CA GLY A 178 -55.20 -83.91 -20.80
C GLY A 178 -54.70 -85.00 -21.75
N GLN A 179 -53.46 -85.48 -21.58
CA GLN A 179 -52.91 -86.60 -22.33
C GLN A 179 -53.62 -87.93 -22.02
N GLN A 180 -53.94 -88.17 -20.75
CA GLN A 180 -54.70 -89.36 -20.35
C GLN A 180 -56.12 -89.35 -20.94
N ILE A 181 -56.78 -88.19 -21.01
CA ILE A 181 -58.09 -88.04 -21.67
C ILE A 181 -57.94 -88.24 -23.18
N ALA A 182 -56.91 -87.64 -23.79
CA ALA A 182 -56.64 -87.71 -25.23
C ALA A 182 -56.50 -89.16 -25.73
N ALA A 183 -55.95 -90.07 -24.92
CA ALA A 183 -55.77 -91.48 -25.28
C ALA A 183 -57.09 -92.22 -25.61
N ASP A 184 -58.22 -91.79 -25.04
CA ASP A 184 -59.54 -92.42 -25.23
C ASP A 184 -60.48 -91.62 -26.16
N CYS A 185 -59.98 -90.54 -26.75
CA CYS A 185 -60.75 -89.56 -27.53
C CYS A 185 -60.55 -89.70 -29.05
N SER A 186 -61.39 -89.01 -29.82
CA SER A 186 -61.20 -88.85 -31.27
C SER A 186 -60.00 -87.93 -31.57
N VAL A 187 -59.44 -88.02 -32.79
CA VAL A 187 -58.34 -87.13 -33.23
C VAL A 187 -58.72 -85.64 -33.16
N GLN A 188 -60.00 -85.31 -33.41
CA GLN A 188 -60.50 -83.94 -33.32
C GLN A 188 -60.51 -83.43 -31.87
N ASP A 189 -60.95 -84.28 -30.93
CA ASP A 189 -60.95 -83.99 -29.50
C ASP A 189 -59.53 -83.86 -28.93
N GLN A 190 -58.61 -84.71 -29.38
CA GLN A 190 -57.18 -84.63 -29.03
C GLN A 190 -56.58 -83.28 -29.44
N ASN A 191 -56.88 -82.82 -30.66
CA ASN A 191 -56.45 -81.51 -31.14
C ASN A 191 -57.07 -80.38 -30.30
N SER A 192 -58.37 -80.46 -29.97
CA SER A 192 -59.03 -79.44 -29.14
C SER A 192 -58.44 -79.35 -27.72
N ILE A 193 -58.14 -80.47 -27.08
CA ILE A 193 -57.49 -80.50 -25.74
C ILE A 193 -56.08 -79.90 -25.83
N THR A 194 -55.33 -80.26 -26.87
CA THR A 194 -53.99 -79.76 -27.10
C THR A 194 -53.99 -78.24 -27.35
N GLU A 195 -54.92 -77.73 -28.16
CA GLU A 195 -55.08 -76.30 -28.41
C GLU A 195 -55.43 -75.51 -27.15
N GLN A 196 -56.33 -76.03 -26.30
CA GLN A 196 -56.67 -75.39 -25.02
C GLN A 196 -55.47 -75.32 -24.07
N LEU A 197 -54.74 -76.42 -23.89
CA LEU A 197 -53.53 -76.47 -23.06
C LEU A 197 -52.40 -75.60 -23.62
N GLN A 198 -52.26 -75.54 -24.94
CA GLN A 198 -51.26 -74.68 -25.60
C GLN A 198 -51.64 -73.20 -25.48
N SER A 199 -52.93 -72.85 -25.57
CA SER A 199 -53.43 -71.50 -25.35
C SER A 199 -53.15 -71.03 -23.92
N LEU A 200 -53.45 -71.86 -22.91
CA LEU A 200 -53.15 -71.53 -21.51
C LEU A 200 -51.65 -71.39 -21.26
N LYS A 201 -50.84 -72.30 -21.82
CA LYS A 201 -49.38 -72.22 -21.77
C LYS A 201 -48.87 -70.90 -22.36
N ASN A 202 -49.37 -70.51 -23.54
CA ASN A 202 -48.98 -69.26 -24.19
C ASN A 202 -49.40 -68.03 -23.37
N SER A 203 -50.61 -68.03 -22.79
CA SER A 203 -51.10 -66.96 -21.93
C SER A 203 -50.28 -66.82 -20.64
N LEU A 204 -49.94 -67.94 -19.99
CA LEU A 204 -49.11 -67.95 -18.79
C LEU A 204 -47.67 -67.50 -19.08
N LEU A 205 -47.08 -67.95 -20.19
CA LEU A 205 -45.77 -67.50 -20.66
C LEU A 205 -45.76 -65.99 -20.99
N THR A 206 -46.85 -65.47 -21.56
CA THR A 206 -46.99 -64.04 -21.86
C THR A 206 -47.07 -63.23 -20.56
N LEU A 207 -47.85 -63.69 -19.59
CA LEU A 207 -47.95 -63.08 -18.26
C LEU A 207 -46.59 -63.06 -17.57
N ARG A 208 -45.87 -64.18 -17.58
CA ARG A 208 -44.52 -64.30 -17.02
C ARG A 208 -43.54 -63.31 -17.64
N ARG A 209 -43.48 -63.24 -18.98
CA ARG A 209 -42.61 -62.29 -19.69
C ARG A 209 -42.94 -60.84 -19.36
N ALA A 210 -44.23 -60.51 -19.21
CA ALA A 210 -44.64 -59.16 -18.84
C ALA A 210 -44.18 -58.80 -17.42
N VAL A 211 -44.35 -59.72 -16.46
CA VAL A 211 -43.87 -59.56 -15.08
C VAL A 211 -42.35 -59.43 -15.00
N GLU A 212 -41.62 -60.36 -15.63
CA GLU A 212 -40.16 -60.35 -15.64
C GLU A 212 -39.61 -59.08 -16.30
N LYS A 213 -40.24 -58.61 -17.40
CA LYS A 213 -39.88 -57.35 -18.04
C LYS A 213 -40.09 -56.14 -17.12
N GLN A 214 -41.26 -56.01 -16.50
CA GLN A 214 -41.54 -54.90 -15.58
C GLN A 214 -40.63 -54.94 -14.35
N ARG A 215 -40.41 -56.12 -13.76
CA ARG A 215 -39.45 -56.31 -12.67
C ARG A 215 -38.04 -55.86 -13.08
N GLN A 216 -37.57 -56.21 -14.28
CA GLN A 216 -36.25 -55.79 -14.76
C GLN A 216 -36.16 -54.28 -14.97
N GLU A 217 -37.22 -53.64 -15.49
CA GLU A 217 -37.29 -52.18 -15.63
C GLU A 217 -37.17 -51.49 -14.26
N HIS A 218 -37.88 -52.00 -13.25
CA HIS A 218 -37.78 -51.52 -11.86
C HIS A 218 -36.40 -51.78 -11.25
N GLU A 219 -35.79 -52.95 -11.49
CA GLU A 219 -34.44 -53.28 -11.01
C GLU A 219 -33.36 -52.35 -11.59
N ASN A 220 -33.47 -52.01 -12.88
CA ASN A 220 -32.58 -51.04 -13.52
C ASN A 220 -32.74 -49.65 -12.89
N THR A 221 -33.98 -49.22 -12.64
CA THR A 221 -34.26 -47.92 -12.03
C THR A 221 -33.75 -47.85 -10.58
N ALA A 222 -33.92 -48.92 -9.79
CA ALA A 222 -33.36 -49.01 -8.44
C ALA A 222 -31.82 -48.97 -8.45
N ALA A 223 -31.17 -49.58 -9.43
CA ALA A 223 -29.72 -49.48 -9.61
C ALA A 223 -29.27 -48.05 -9.95
N GLU A 224 -30.05 -47.31 -10.75
CA GLU A 224 -29.82 -45.89 -11.04
C GLU A 224 -29.98 -45.03 -9.77
N HIS A 225 -31.04 -45.25 -8.98
CA HIS A 225 -31.24 -44.57 -7.69
C HIS A 225 -30.05 -44.78 -6.75
N LYS A 226 -29.57 -46.02 -6.64
CA LYS A 226 -28.39 -46.35 -5.81
C LYS A 226 -27.13 -45.65 -6.31
N LYS A 227 -26.95 -45.54 -7.63
CA LYS A 227 -25.83 -44.83 -8.23
C LYS A 227 -25.91 -43.32 -7.96
N LEU A 228 -27.10 -42.72 -8.07
CA LEU A 228 -27.33 -41.32 -7.75
C LEU A 228 -27.08 -41.02 -6.26
N ALA A 229 -27.56 -41.89 -5.36
CA ALA A 229 -27.34 -41.78 -3.92
C ALA A 229 -25.85 -41.80 -3.56
N ALA A 230 -25.09 -42.77 -4.08
CA ALA A 230 -23.66 -42.87 -3.82
C ALA A 230 -22.88 -41.66 -4.36
N ALA A 231 -23.24 -41.17 -5.56
CA ALA A 231 -22.62 -39.98 -6.13
C ALA A 231 -22.94 -38.71 -5.35
N LEU A 232 -24.16 -38.60 -4.81
CA LEU A 232 -24.58 -37.47 -4.01
C LEU A 232 -23.90 -37.47 -2.63
N GLU A 233 -23.79 -38.64 -1.99
CA GLU A 233 -23.09 -38.84 -0.72
C GLU A 233 -21.62 -38.39 -0.80
N GLU A 234 -20.88 -38.82 -1.84
CA GLU A 234 -19.49 -38.41 -2.06
C GLU A 234 -19.34 -36.88 -2.18
N ILE A 235 -20.29 -36.22 -2.86
CA ILE A 235 -20.27 -34.76 -3.02
C ILE A 235 -20.61 -34.06 -1.69
N LEU A 236 -21.62 -34.56 -0.96
CA LEU A 236 -22.03 -34.01 0.33
C LEU A 236 -20.89 -34.07 1.35
N ASP A 237 -20.20 -35.22 1.46
CA ASP A 237 -19.02 -35.37 2.34
C ASP A 237 -17.91 -34.38 2.02
N LEU A 238 -17.61 -34.21 0.72
CA LEU A 238 -16.63 -33.22 0.26
C LEU A 238 -17.04 -31.80 0.64
N LEU A 239 -18.32 -31.45 0.47
CA LEU A 239 -18.82 -30.11 0.78
C LEU A 239 -18.82 -29.84 2.29
N HIS A 240 -19.28 -30.79 3.12
CA HIS A 240 -19.25 -30.67 4.58
C HIS A 240 -17.83 -30.49 5.12
N SER A 241 -16.85 -31.21 4.56
CA SER A 241 -15.44 -31.05 4.96
C SER A 241 -14.89 -29.64 4.69
N LYS A 242 -15.50 -28.90 3.75
CA LYS A 242 -15.08 -27.57 3.30
C LYS A 242 -15.95 -26.43 3.81
N GLU A 243 -17.15 -26.73 4.30
CA GLU A 243 -18.14 -25.76 4.77
C GLU A 243 -17.58 -24.87 5.89
N GLY A 244 -16.86 -25.45 6.86
CA GLY A 244 -16.23 -24.70 7.93
C GLY A 244 -15.24 -23.64 7.41
N LYS A 245 -14.50 -23.95 6.35
CA LYS A 245 -13.62 -22.98 5.70
C LYS A 245 -14.42 -21.90 4.98
N ALA A 246 -15.49 -22.25 4.26
CA ALA A 246 -16.34 -21.27 3.57
C ALA A 246 -16.91 -20.21 4.54
N LYS A 247 -17.39 -20.64 5.72
CA LYS A 247 -17.96 -19.77 6.76
C LYS A 247 -16.94 -19.00 7.59
N SER A 248 -15.70 -19.46 7.62
CA SER A 248 -14.66 -18.88 8.48
C SER A 248 -14.21 -17.48 8.01
N ARG A 249 -13.89 -16.63 8.99
CA ARG A 249 -13.17 -15.37 8.80
C ARG A 249 -11.72 -15.57 9.25
N PRO A 250 -10.79 -15.81 8.31
CA PRO A 250 -9.40 -16.11 8.66
C PRO A 250 -8.73 -14.89 9.30
N LEU A 251 -7.80 -15.13 10.21
CA LEU A 251 -6.88 -14.08 10.66
C LEU A 251 -5.86 -13.81 9.56
N LEU A 252 -5.58 -12.54 9.35
CA LEU A 252 -4.79 -11.99 8.27
C LEU A 252 -3.52 -11.32 8.81
N LYS A 253 -2.51 -11.16 7.97
CA LYS A 253 -1.29 -10.40 8.31
C LYS A 253 -1.50 -8.91 8.04
N ARG A 254 -0.56 -8.05 8.47
CA ARG A 254 -0.65 -6.60 8.26
C ARG A 254 -0.42 -6.16 6.82
N SER A 255 0.37 -6.91 6.03
CA SER A 255 0.72 -6.53 4.66
C SER A 255 -0.43 -6.78 3.67
N VAL A 256 -0.59 -5.86 2.71
CA VAL A 256 -1.56 -5.97 1.61
C VAL A 256 -1.30 -7.24 0.77
N ASP A 257 -0.04 -7.49 0.41
CA ASP A 257 0.37 -8.68 -0.37
C ASP A 257 -0.05 -10.01 0.27
N SER A 258 -0.08 -10.08 1.60
CA SER A 258 -0.51 -11.30 2.28
C SER A 258 -2.01 -11.52 2.16
N VAL A 259 -2.80 -10.45 2.13
CA VAL A 259 -4.26 -10.54 1.94
C VAL A 259 -4.58 -10.84 0.48
N ASP A 260 -3.81 -10.29 -0.47
CA ASP A 260 -3.95 -10.62 -1.89
C ASP A 260 -3.74 -12.12 -2.15
N LYS A 261 -2.77 -12.73 -1.49
CA LYS A 261 -2.58 -14.19 -1.55
C LYS A 261 -3.80 -14.95 -1.02
N GLU A 262 -4.36 -14.55 0.12
CA GLU A 262 -5.56 -15.17 0.69
C GLU A 262 -6.80 -15.00 -0.21
N ILE A 263 -6.94 -13.85 -0.88
CA ILE A 263 -7.99 -13.61 -1.87
C ILE A 263 -7.85 -14.56 -3.06
N GLU A 264 -6.64 -14.73 -3.59
CA GLU A 264 -6.41 -15.68 -4.70
C GLU A 264 -6.64 -17.13 -4.29
N GLU A 265 -6.26 -17.52 -3.07
CA GLU A 265 -6.60 -18.83 -2.50
C GLU A 265 -8.11 -19.03 -2.35
N HIS A 266 -8.83 -18.01 -1.86
CA HIS A 266 -10.28 -18.02 -1.77
C HIS A 266 -10.95 -18.15 -3.14
N LYS A 267 -10.50 -17.42 -4.17
CA LYS A 267 -11.03 -17.55 -5.53
C LYS A 267 -10.87 -18.97 -6.10
N ARG A 268 -9.73 -19.61 -5.85
CA ARG A 268 -9.51 -21.02 -6.27
C ARG A 268 -10.44 -21.97 -5.51
N PHE A 269 -10.58 -21.77 -4.21
CA PHE A 269 -11.45 -22.56 -3.35
C PHE A 269 -12.94 -22.41 -3.74
N ALA A 270 -13.41 -21.18 -4.00
CA ALA A 270 -14.76 -20.92 -4.45
C ALA A 270 -15.07 -21.61 -5.78
N LYS A 271 -14.15 -21.54 -6.77
CA LYS A 271 -14.29 -22.27 -8.05
C LYS A 271 -14.43 -23.77 -7.85
N GLU A 272 -13.69 -24.35 -6.90
CA GLU A 272 -13.79 -25.77 -6.59
C GLU A 272 -15.16 -26.13 -5.99
N ILE A 273 -15.67 -25.32 -5.06
CA ILE A 273 -17.00 -25.52 -4.48
C ILE A 273 -18.09 -25.37 -5.55
N PHE A 274 -18.05 -24.33 -6.38
CA PHE A 274 -19.05 -24.13 -7.44
C PHE A 274 -19.09 -25.32 -8.41
N LYS A 275 -17.94 -25.92 -8.73
CA LYS A 275 -17.88 -27.15 -9.52
C LYS A 275 -18.61 -28.32 -8.86
N SER A 276 -18.52 -28.47 -7.54
CA SER A 276 -19.26 -29.48 -6.78
C SER A 276 -20.76 -29.17 -6.74
N LEU A 277 -21.15 -27.90 -6.58
CA LEU A 277 -22.55 -27.47 -6.62
C LEU A 277 -23.18 -27.71 -8.01
N ASP A 278 -22.44 -27.50 -9.10
CA ASP A 278 -22.93 -27.79 -10.46
C ASP A 278 -23.16 -29.30 -10.68
N LYS A 279 -22.36 -30.17 -10.05
CA LYS A 279 -22.64 -31.61 -10.03
C LYS A 279 -23.94 -31.92 -9.32
N ILE A 280 -24.21 -31.29 -8.16
CA ILE A 280 -25.50 -31.43 -7.46
C ILE A 280 -26.66 -31.00 -8.35
N ARG A 281 -26.56 -29.85 -9.04
CA ARG A 281 -27.60 -29.39 -9.99
C ARG A 281 -27.86 -30.42 -11.10
N THR A 282 -26.81 -31.08 -11.59
CA THR A 282 -26.93 -32.13 -12.60
C THR A 282 -27.67 -33.35 -12.05
N ILE A 283 -27.36 -33.79 -10.84
CA ILE A 283 -28.05 -34.89 -10.14
C ILE A 283 -29.52 -34.52 -9.87
N GLN A 284 -29.78 -33.30 -9.41
CA GLN A 284 -31.12 -32.78 -9.16
C GLN A 284 -31.97 -32.76 -10.43
N GLN A 285 -31.38 -32.36 -11.56
CA GLN A 285 -32.08 -32.35 -12.84
C GLN A 285 -32.40 -33.77 -13.35
N ALA A 286 -31.52 -34.74 -13.10
CA ALA A 286 -31.76 -36.14 -13.41
C ALA A 286 -32.90 -36.74 -12.55
N ALA A 287 -33.03 -36.29 -11.30
CA ALA A 287 -34.02 -36.78 -10.33
C ALA A 287 -35.39 -36.06 -10.39
N LYS A 288 -35.53 -34.96 -11.14
CA LYS A 288 -36.65 -34.01 -11.04
C LYS A 288 -38.05 -34.57 -11.29
N ASN A 289 -38.17 -35.66 -12.06
CA ASN A 289 -39.45 -36.24 -12.48
C ASN A 289 -39.66 -37.66 -11.95
N ASP A 290 -38.87 -38.09 -10.96
CA ASP A 290 -38.94 -39.43 -10.39
C ASP A 290 -39.67 -39.41 -9.04
N ASP A 291 -40.97 -39.66 -9.07
CA ASP A 291 -41.81 -39.71 -7.87
C ASP A 291 -41.62 -41.01 -7.05
N SER A 292 -40.81 -41.95 -7.55
CA SER A 292 -40.63 -43.28 -6.95
C SER A 292 -39.33 -43.44 -6.17
N MET A 293 -38.62 -42.34 -5.92
CA MET A 293 -37.32 -42.37 -5.24
C MET A 293 -37.41 -42.78 -3.76
N PRO A 294 -36.38 -43.48 -3.24
CA PRO A 294 -36.26 -43.79 -1.82
C PRO A 294 -36.21 -42.53 -0.94
N SER A 295 -36.79 -42.62 0.26
CA SER A 295 -36.79 -41.51 1.23
C SER A 295 -35.39 -41.02 1.58
N ALA A 296 -34.41 -41.92 1.70
CA ALA A 296 -33.01 -41.57 1.97
C ALA A 296 -32.42 -40.67 0.87
N LEU A 297 -32.74 -40.92 -0.40
CA LEU A 297 -32.28 -40.10 -1.51
C LEU A 297 -32.97 -38.73 -1.54
N LEU A 298 -34.26 -38.68 -1.16
CA LEU A 298 -34.99 -37.40 -0.99
C LEU A 298 -34.40 -36.56 0.14
N GLU A 299 -34.01 -37.17 1.27
CA GLU A 299 -33.32 -36.50 2.38
C GLU A 299 -31.97 -35.92 1.93
N GLN A 300 -31.13 -36.73 1.26
CA GLN A 300 -29.85 -36.27 0.71
C GLN A 300 -30.03 -35.12 -0.30
N LEU A 301 -31.06 -35.16 -1.16
CA LEU A 301 -31.37 -34.06 -2.07
C LEU A 301 -31.84 -32.81 -1.34
N SER A 302 -32.61 -32.95 -0.26
CA SER A 302 -33.02 -31.82 0.58
C SER A 302 -31.81 -31.16 1.24
N GLU A 303 -30.88 -31.94 1.77
CA GLU A 303 -29.61 -31.45 2.32
C GLU A 303 -28.76 -30.75 1.25
N ALA A 304 -28.63 -31.38 0.08
CA ALA A 304 -27.92 -30.80 -1.06
C ALA A 304 -28.53 -29.47 -1.53
N ASN A 305 -29.86 -29.33 -1.49
CA ASN A 305 -30.55 -28.07 -1.79
C ASN A 305 -30.27 -26.97 -0.76
N SER A 306 -30.14 -27.34 0.52
CA SER A 306 -29.72 -26.41 1.57
C SER A 306 -28.31 -25.85 1.28
N LEU A 307 -27.36 -26.73 0.96
CA LEU A 307 -25.99 -26.33 0.60
C LEU A 307 -25.93 -25.50 -0.69
N LEU A 308 -26.75 -25.85 -1.71
CA LEU A 308 -26.89 -25.06 -2.94
C LEU A 308 -27.33 -23.62 -2.69
N THR A 309 -28.10 -23.40 -1.62
CA THR A 309 -28.64 -22.09 -1.27
C THR A 309 -27.66 -21.28 -0.41
N HIS A 310 -27.08 -21.90 0.63
CA HIS A 310 -26.30 -21.17 1.64
C HIS A 310 -24.82 -21.03 1.29
N LEU A 311 -24.19 -22.06 0.72
CA LEU A 311 -22.74 -22.06 0.50
C LEU A 311 -22.25 -20.98 -0.47
N PRO A 312 -22.98 -20.63 -1.56
CA PRO A 312 -22.64 -19.48 -2.39
C PRO A 312 -22.63 -18.15 -1.60
N GLN A 313 -23.60 -17.97 -0.69
CA GLN A 313 -23.68 -16.76 0.14
C GLN A 313 -22.51 -16.70 1.13
N ASP A 314 -22.18 -17.82 1.79
CA ASP A 314 -21.05 -17.88 2.71
C ASP A 314 -19.71 -17.54 2.02
N LEU A 315 -19.54 -18.01 0.77
CA LEU A 315 -18.37 -17.67 -0.04
C LEU A 315 -18.33 -16.19 -0.40
N GLU A 316 -19.46 -15.60 -0.80
CA GLU A 316 -19.56 -14.17 -1.10
C GLU A 316 -19.26 -13.31 0.15
N ASP A 317 -19.78 -13.71 1.32
CA ASP A 317 -19.55 -13.01 2.57
C ASP A 317 -18.07 -13.09 3.00
N ARG A 318 -17.42 -14.25 2.79
CA ARG A 318 -15.98 -14.39 2.99
C ARG A 318 -15.19 -13.52 2.00
N GLU A 319 -15.58 -13.46 0.72
CA GLU A 319 -14.94 -12.61 -0.28
C GLU A 319 -15.03 -11.13 0.12
N LYS A 320 -16.22 -10.65 0.49
CA LYS A 320 -16.44 -9.29 0.98
C LYS A 320 -15.57 -8.98 2.20
N TYR A 321 -15.47 -9.90 3.15
CA TYR A 321 -14.59 -9.76 4.31
C TYR A 321 -13.12 -9.57 3.90
N LEU A 322 -12.61 -10.39 2.98
CA LEU A 322 -11.22 -10.31 2.52
C LEU A 322 -10.94 -9.01 1.75
N LEU A 323 -11.84 -8.61 0.85
CA LEU A 323 -11.71 -7.37 0.07
C LEU A 323 -11.75 -6.13 0.96
N LEU A 324 -12.69 -6.06 1.91
CA LEU A 324 -12.73 -4.98 2.90
C LEU A 324 -11.42 -4.90 3.68
N ASN A 325 -10.90 -6.04 4.14
CA ASN A 325 -9.65 -6.09 4.89
C ASN A 325 -8.42 -5.68 4.08
N ARG A 326 -8.44 -5.91 2.76
CA ARG A 326 -7.42 -5.41 1.83
C ARG A 326 -7.44 -3.89 1.76
N GLU A 327 -8.62 -3.29 1.56
CA GLU A 327 -8.80 -1.83 1.50
C GLU A 327 -8.34 -1.15 2.79
N LEU A 328 -8.66 -1.73 3.96
CA LEU A 328 -8.22 -1.19 5.26
C LEU A 328 -6.68 -1.16 5.38
N ARG A 329 -5.99 -2.16 4.84
CA ARG A 329 -4.51 -2.21 4.85
C ARG A 329 -3.90 -1.25 3.84
N GLU A 330 -4.49 -1.10 2.66
CA GLU A 330 -4.06 -0.08 1.69
C GLU A 330 -4.20 1.33 2.27
N LYS A 331 -5.33 1.60 2.96
CA LYS A 331 -5.54 2.85 3.66
C LYS A 331 -4.47 3.08 4.73
N TYR A 332 -4.19 2.09 5.58
CA TYR A 332 -3.14 2.18 6.60
C TYR A 332 -1.76 2.46 5.98
N GLU A 333 -1.38 1.73 4.94
CA GLU A 333 -0.09 1.91 4.27
C GLU A 333 0.02 3.27 3.60
N SER A 334 -1.05 3.75 2.94
CA SER A 334 -1.05 5.08 2.30
C SER A 334 -0.85 6.23 3.30
N LEU A 335 -1.39 6.10 4.51
CA LEU A 335 -1.20 7.09 5.58
C LEU A 335 0.22 7.05 6.12
N LYS A 336 0.80 5.86 6.25
CA LYS A 336 2.22 5.70 6.61
C LYS A 336 3.15 6.28 5.56
N THR A 337 2.91 6.03 4.27
CA THR A 337 3.74 6.61 3.20
C THR A 337 3.74 8.13 3.28
N LYS A 338 2.56 8.76 3.43
CA LYS A 338 2.46 10.21 3.63
C LYS A 338 3.26 10.72 4.83
N PHE A 339 3.22 9.99 5.94
CA PHE A 339 4.01 10.32 7.12
C PHE A 339 5.51 10.22 6.85
N PHE A 340 5.98 9.11 6.26
CA PHE A 340 7.40 8.91 5.99
C PHE A 340 7.95 9.84 4.91
N ASP A 341 7.16 10.22 3.91
CA ASP A 341 7.53 11.24 2.92
C ASP A 341 7.76 12.60 3.59
N TRP A 342 6.89 12.98 4.53
CA TRP A 342 7.07 14.21 5.31
C TRP A 342 8.30 14.12 6.23
N ILE A 343 8.52 12.98 6.90
CA ILE A 343 9.70 12.76 7.75
C ILE A 343 10.98 12.87 6.91
N LYS A 344 11.02 12.27 5.73
CA LYS A 344 12.19 12.34 4.84
C LYS A 344 12.51 13.78 4.44
N GLU A 345 11.50 14.56 4.06
CA GLU A 345 11.68 15.98 3.75
C GLU A 345 12.12 16.78 4.99
N ALA A 346 11.55 16.47 6.16
CA ALA A 346 11.99 17.07 7.42
C ALA A 346 13.47 16.76 7.70
N ASP A 347 13.88 15.50 7.59
CA ASP A 347 15.26 15.07 7.83
C ASP A 347 16.26 15.77 6.88
N ILE A 348 15.92 15.92 5.59
CA ILE A 348 16.76 16.66 4.62
C ILE A 348 16.98 18.11 5.08
N ARG A 349 15.92 18.78 5.54
CA ARG A 349 15.99 20.17 6.04
C ARG A 349 16.69 20.30 7.39
N LEU A 350 16.65 19.25 8.20
CA LEU A 350 17.35 19.23 9.48
C LEU A 350 18.85 18.92 9.30
N GLU A 351 19.20 18.19 8.24
CA GLU A 351 20.59 17.78 7.95
C GLU A 351 21.46 18.93 7.40
N SER A 352 20.88 19.89 6.68
CA SER A 352 21.61 21.03 6.09
C SER A 352 22.35 21.90 7.10
N PHE A 353 21.99 21.83 8.39
CA PHE A 353 22.59 22.65 9.46
C PHE A 353 23.74 21.96 10.19
N LYS A 354 24.08 20.71 9.83
CA LYS A 354 25.21 20.00 10.45
C LYS A 354 26.57 20.60 10.08
N GLU A 355 26.66 21.32 8.96
CA GLU A 355 27.92 21.92 8.47
C GLU A 355 28.18 23.34 9.01
N GLY A 356 27.28 23.86 9.86
CA GLY A 356 27.31 25.22 10.39
C GLY A 356 26.14 26.05 9.89
N VAL A 357 26.05 27.29 10.36
CA VAL A 357 24.99 28.23 10.02
C VAL A 357 25.42 29.12 8.85
N ASP A 358 24.57 29.21 7.82
CA ASP A 358 24.71 30.18 6.75
C ASP A 358 24.12 31.52 7.18
N PHE A 359 24.95 32.36 7.80
CA PHE A 359 24.51 33.65 8.33
C PHE A 359 24.02 34.62 7.25
N GLN A 360 24.46 34.48 6.00
CA GLN A 360 24.02 35.34 4.90
C GLN A 360 22.54 35.07 4.52
N ASN A 361 22.08 33.83 4.66
CA ASN A 361 20.72 33.40 4.31
C ASN A 361 19.84 33.08 5.53
N ILE A 362 20.33 33.32 6.75
CA ILE A 362 19.70 32.89 8.01
C ILE A 362 18.24 33.32 8.19
N LEU A 363 17.86 34.51 7.70
CA LEU A 363 16.47 34.99 7.78
C LEU A 363 15.55 34.21 6.84
N THR A 364 16.04 33.90 5.63
CA THR A 364 15.35 33.06 4.65
C THR A 364 15.20 31.64 5.20
N ASP A 365 16.29 31.06 5.71
CA ASP A 365 16.31 29.73 6.29
C ASP A 365 15.36 29.58 7.49
N LEU A 366 15.33 30.59 8.37
CA LEU A 366 14.41 30.64 9.51
C LEU A 366 12.94 30.69 9.06
N GLU A 367 12.63 31.46 8.02
CA GLU A 367 11.27 31.57 7.50
C GLU A 367 10.84 30.27 6.80
N GLU A 368 11.70 29.69 5.95
CA GLU A 368 11.43 28.40 5.30
C GLU A 368 11.22 27.28 6.32
N HIS A 369 12.03 27.25 7.39
CA HIS A 369 11.87 26.32 8.49
C HIS A 369 10.51 26.52 9.19
N LYS A 370 10.11 27.78 9.48
CA LYS A 370 8.80 28.07 10.08
C LYS A 370 7.64 27.66 9.18
N ILE A 371 7.73 27.94 7.88
CA ILE A 371 6.71 27.58 6.88
C ILE A 371 6.52 26.06 6.85
N PHE A 372 7.60 25.30 6.69
CA PHE A 372 7.50 23.84 6.61
C PHE A 372 6.91 23.22 7.89
N PHE A 373 7.46 23.57 9.06
CA PHE A 373 7.02 23.03 10.33
C PHE A 373 5.72 23.64 10.86
N SER A 374 5.13 24.65 10.21
CA SER A 374 3.76 25.10 10.51
C SER A 374 2.73 23.98 10.32
N THR A 375 3.06 22.99 9.48
CA THR A 375 2.24 21.80 9.22
C THR A 375 2.35 20.73 10.31
N GLU A 376 3.10 20.96 11.40
CA GLU A 376 3.29 19.97 12.48
C GLU A 376 1.97 19.49 13.11
N GLY A 377 0.95 20.35 13.16
CA GLY A 377 -0.38 20.00 13.68
C GLY A 377 -1.03 18.90 12.84
N ASN A 378 -0.98 19.04 11.51
CA ASN A 378 -1.52 18.07 10.57
C ASN A 378 -0.81 16.71 10.69
N MET A 379 0.52 16.73 10.90
CA MET A 379 1.28 15.49 11.08
C MET A 379 1.03 14.82 12.43
N LYS A 380 0.83 15.61 13.50
CA LYS A 380 0.38 15.08 14.79
C LYS A 380 -0.97 14.39 14.65
N GLU A 381 -1.95 15.04 14.00
CA GLU A 381 -3.27 14.46 13.74
C GLU A 381 -3.21 13.21 12.85
N LEU A 382 -2.36 13.22 11.81
CA LEU A 382 -2.11 12.06 10.95
C LEU A 382 -1.69 10.84 11.77
N VAL A 383 -0.73 10.99 12.69
CA VAL A 383 -0.22 9.89 13.50
C VAL A 383 -1.19 9.49 14.61
N THR A 384 -1.71 10.46 15.38
CA THR A 384 -2.49 10.17 16.60
C THR A 384 -3.95 9.84 16.35
N VAL A 385 -4.51 10.28 15.22
CA VAL A 385 -5.93 10.08 14.88
C VAL A 385 -6.08 9.17 13.67
N HIS A 386 -5.51 9.52 12.52
CA HIS A 386 -5.80 8.82 11.26
C HIS A 386 -5.13 7.45 11.16
N ILE A 387 -3.81 7.39 11.40
CA ILE A 387 -3.06 6.13 11.42
C ILE A 387 -3.56 5.26 12.58
N GLN A 388 -3.82 5.87 13.74
CA GLN A 388 -4.41 5.20 14.89
C GLN A 388 -5.73 4.51 14.55
N LYS A 389 -6.67 5.25 13.97
CA LYS A 389 -7.97 4.72 13.56
C LYS A 389 -7.84 3.62 12.51
N ALA A 390 -6.98 3.79 11.51
CA ALA A 390 -6.75 2.76 10.49
C ALA A 390 -6.13 1.49 11.09
N ALA A 391 -5.24 1.62 12.09
CA ALA A 391 -4.68 0.50 12.83
C ALA A 391 -5.75 -0.24 13.66
N ASP A 392 -6.65 0.50 14.31
CA ASP A 392 -7.75 -0.07 15.09
C ASP A 392 -8.78 -0.79 14.18
N GLU A 393 -8.99 -0.31 12.96
CA GLU A 393 -9.85 -0.95 11.95
C GLU A 393 -9.28 -2.32 11.49
N ILE A 394 -7.95 -2.46 11.34
CA ILE A 394 -7.32 -3.74 10.96
C ILE A 394 -7.15 -4.69 12.15
N TRP A 395 -7.07 -4.18 13.39
CA TRP A 395 -6.74 -4.91 14.61
C TRP A 395 -7.50 -6.23 14.82
N PRO A 396 -8.84 -6.30 14.66
CA PRO A 396 -9.60 -7.52 14.93
C PRO A 396 -9.32 -8.65 13.95
N SER A 397 -8.76 -8.33 12.78
CA SER A 397 -8.41 -9.31 11.75
C SER A 397 -7.00 -9.89 11.92
N LEU A 398 -6.20 -9.38 12.85
CA LEU A 398 -4.78 -9.75 12.97
C LEU A 398 -4.57 -10.95 13.90
N THR A 399 -3.49 -11.69 13.65
CA THR A 399 -2.96 -12.67 14.62
C THR A 399 -2.32 -11.95 15.81
N SER A 400 -2.19 -12.61 16.96
CA SER A 400 -1.59 -12.00 18.16
C SER A 400 -0.16 -11.49 17.94
N SER A 401 0.63 -12.21 17.13
CA SER A 401 1.99 -11.76 16.76
C SER A 401 1.96 -10.50 15.91
N GLU A 402 1.04 -10.39 14.95
CA GLU A 402 0.90 -9.19 14.11
C GLU A 402 0.33 -8.00 14.88
N GLN A 403 -0.51 -8.24 15.89
CA GLN A 403 -0.99 -7.19 16.82
C GLN A 403 0.16 -6.58 17.64
N GLU A 404 1.09 -7.41 18.11
CA GLU A 404 2.28 -6.93 18.82
C GLU A 404 3.18 -6.10 17.90
N GLU A 405 3.43 -6.56 16.68
CA GLU A 405 4.23 -5.84 15.69
C GLU A 405 3.58 -4.51 15.28
N LEU A 406 2.26 -4.48 15.06
CA LEU A 406 1.51 -3.25 14.79
C LEU A 406 1.60 -2.27 15.97
N SER A 407 1.61 -2.76 17.20
CA SER A 407 1.77 -1.92 18.39
C SER A 407 3.18 -1.30 18.47
N LYS A 408 4.22 -2.09 18.20
CA LYS A 408 5.61 -1.59 18.11
C LYS A 408 5.76 -0.57 16.99
N GLU A 409 5.17 -0.83 15.83
CA GLU A 409 5.20 0.08 14.69
C GLU A 409 4.54 1.42 15.04
N ARG A 410 3.36 1.41 15.67
CA ARG A 410 2.69 2.62 16.16
C ARG A 410 3.52 3.42 17.16
N GLN A 411 4.16 2.73 18.10
CA GLN A 411 5.07 3.38 19.05
C GLN A 411 6.26 4.03 18.32
N ASN A 412 6.83 3.34 17.33
CA ASN A 412 7.93 3.85 16.53
C ASN A 412 7.54 5.09 15.71
N LEU A 413 6.36 5.09 15.07
CA LEU A 413 5.85 6.27 14.33
C LEU A 413 5.71 7.48 15.27
N THR A 414 5.14 7.27 16.45
CA THR A 414 4.99 8.33 17.47
C THR A 414 6.34 8.85 17.96
N GLN A 415 7.29 7.95 18.22
CA GLN A 415 8.63 8.31 18.68
C GLN A 415 9.42 9.04 17.59
N THR A 416 9.32 8.60 16.34
CA THR A 416 9.96 9.23 15.18
C THR A 416 9.46 10.66 15.03
N LEU A 417 8.13 10.86 15.00
CA LEU A 417 7.54 12.20 14.95
C LEU A 417 8.03 13.09 16.10
N LYS A 418 8.04 12.56 17.32
CA LYS A 418 8.52 13.29 18.50
C LYS A 418 9.99 13.70 18.37
N ASN A 419 10.85 12.81 17.90
CA ASN A 419 12.27 13.08 17.70
C ASN A 419 12.51 14.14 16.63
N THR A 420 11.83 14.03 15.49
CA THR A 420 11.92 15.01 14.39
C THR A 420 11.44 16.38 14.85
N LEU A 421 10.30 16.46 15.54
CA LEU A 421 9.78 17.75 16.07
C LEU A 421 10.67 18.36 17.15
N ASN A 422 11.30 17.54 18.00
CA ASN A 422 12.27 18.05 18.97
C ASN A 422 13.52 18.61 18.29
N SER A 423 14.01 17.93 17.24
CA SER A 423 15.14 18.39 16.43
C SER A 423 14.80 19.71 15.73
N ALA A 424 13.62 19.80 15.11
CA ALA A 424 13.11 21.02 14.49
C ALA A 424 12.99 22.19 15.48
N LYS A 425 12.51 21.95 16.71
CA LYS A 425 12.45 22.99 17.75
C LYS A 425 13.85 23.46 18.16
N SER A 426 14.79 22.53 18.33
CA SER A 426 16.18 22.86 18.66
C SER A 426 16.82 23.69 17.56
N GLN A 427 16.63 23.29 16.30
CA GLN A 427 17.18 24.00 15.14
C GLN A 427 16.54 25.37 14.95
N ARG A 428 15.22 25.49 15.15
CA ARG A 428 14.56 26.80 15.15
C ARG A 428 15.16 27.74 16.19
N ALA A 429 15.41 27.25 17.41
CA ALA A 429 16.03 28.08 18.45
C ALA A 429 17.46 28.51 18.06
N GLN A 430 18.24 27.62 17.44
CA GLN A 430 19.56 27.95 16.91
C GLN A 430 19.51 29.00 15.80
N LEU A 431 18.55 28.88 14.86
CA LEU A 431 18.33 29.86 13.80
C LEU A 431 17.88 31.22 14.35
N GLU A 432 16.95 31.24 15.31
CA GLU A 432 16.49 32.49 15.96
C GLU A 432 17.64 33.16 16.73
N GLN A 433 18.46 32.39 17.45
CA GLN A 433 19.65 32.90 18.13
C GLN A 433 20.68 33.44 17.12
N GLY A 434 20.98 32.66 16.07
CA GLY A 434 21.92 33.07 15.04
C GLY A 434 21.46 34.34 14.32
N ALA A 435 20.16 34.50 14.07
CA ALA A 435 19.62 35.69 13.41
C ALA A 435 19.84 36.95 14.27
N GLU A 436 19.72 36.84 15.59
CA GLU A 436 20.04 37.96 16.49
C GLU A 436 21.54 38.24 16.53
N ILE A 437 22.40 37.21 16.59
CA ILE A 437 23.87 37.37 16.55
C ILE A 437 24.30 38.06 15.24
N TRP A 438 23.73 37.65 14.10
CA TRP A 438 24.01 38.27 12.79
C TRP A 438 23.60 39.74 12.74
N LYS A 439 22.45 40.07 13.34
CA LYS A 439 21.97 41.44 13.45
C LYS A 439 22.89 42.28 14.35
N GLU A 440 23.31 41.77 15.49
CA GLU A 440 24.26 42.43 16.39
C GLU A 440 25.62 42.66 15.71
N TYR A 441 26.13 41.66 14.98
CA TYR A 441 27.34 41.78 14.17
C TYR A 441 27.22 42.87 13.10
N SER A 442 26.13 42.83 12.31
CA SER A 442 25.90 43.81 11.24
C SER A 442 25.82 45.24 11.78
N GLN A 443 25.10 45.44 12.90
CA GLN A 443 25.01 46.74 13.55
C GLN A 443 26.37 47.24 14.07
N SER A 444 27.17 46.35 14.68
CA SER A 444 28.51 46.71 15.14
C SER A 444 29.45 47.06 13.98
N LEU A 445 29.38 46.30 12.88
CA LEU A 445 30.14 46.58 11.65
C LEU A 445 29.79 47.96 11.08
N ASP A 446 28.49 48.28 10.98
CA ASP A 446 28.01 49.56 10.46
C ASP A 446 28.43 50.73 11.37
N LYS A 447 28.40 50.55 12.69
CA LYS A 447 28.89 51.56 13.63
C LYS A 447 30.37 51.86 13.44
N VAL A 448 31.22 50.83 13.37
CA VAL A 448 32.67 51.02 13.16
C VAL A 448 32.92 51.73 11.83
N LYS A 449 32.26 51.29 10.74
CA LYS A 449 32.33 51.97 9.43
C LYS A 449 31.88 53.44 9.51
N SER A 450 30.82 53.74 10.27
CA SER A 450 30.35 55.11 10.48
C SER A 450 31.36 55.96 11.25
N VAL A 451 32.03 55.39 12.26
CA VAL A 451 33.09 56.10 13.01
C VAL A 451 34.26 56.39 12.09
N ILE A 452 34.73 55.42 11.31
CA ILE A 452 35.80 55.59 10.31
C ILE A 452 35.42 56.70 9.32
N ALA A 453 34.18 56.69 8.80
CA ALA A 453 33.72 57.69 7.85
C ALA A 453 33.68 59.10 8.44
N ARG A 454 33.23 59.26 9.69
CA ARG A 454 33.11 60.56 10.38
C ARG A 454 34.46 61.15 10.81
N THR A 455 35.44 60.30 11.12
CA THR A 455 36.74 60.71 11.65
C THR A 455 37.77 61.05 10.56
N LYS A 456 37.47 60.76 9.30
CA LYS A 456 38.26 61.23 8.15
C LYS A 456 38.32 62.76 8.14
N PHE A 457 39.53 63.30 8.19
CA PHE A 457 39.80 64.73 8.15
C PHE A 457 40.74 65.10 7.00
N VAL A 458 40.35 66.11 6.23
CA VAL A 458 41.15 66.71 5.16
C VAL A 458 41.65 68.07 5.65
N ASP A 459 42.94 68.33 5.48
CA ASP A 459 43.56 69.58 5.93
C ASP A 459 42.94 70.81 5.24
N GLU A 460 42.69 71.85 6.02
CA GLU A 460 42.33 73.16 5.46
C GLU A 460 43.57 73.84 4.86
N PRO A 461 43.42 74.69 3.82
CA PRO A 461 44.54 75.37 3.21
C PRO A 461 45.28 76.27 4.20
N VAL A 462 46.58 76.01 4.41
CA VAL A 462 47.42 76.74 5.35
C VAL A 462 48.11 77.91 4.67
N SER A 463 47.81 79.13 5.11
CA SER A 463 48.48 80.36 4.68
C SER A 463 49.25 81.08 5.81
N THR A 464 49.02 80.68 7.06
CA THR A 464 49.58 81.29 8.28
C THR A 464 49.81 80.22 9.34
N LEU A 465 50.65 80.51 10.34
CA LEU A 465 50.89 79.65 11.50
C LEU A 465 49.59 79.31 12.25
N ALA A 466 48.66 80.25 12.35
CA ALA A 466 47.35 80.00 12.98
C ALA A 466 46.52 78.95 12.21
N GLY A 467 46.55 78.96 10.88
CA GLY A 467 45.89 77.94 10.06
C GLY A 467 46.53 76.55 10.23
N LEU A 468 47.85 76.49 10.42
CA LEU A 468 48.56 75.25 10.72
C LEU A 468 48.12 74.67 12.07
N HIS A 469 48.08 75.50 13.11
CA HIS A 469 47.59 75.12 14.45
C HIS A 469 46.13 74.66 14.44
N PHE A 470 45.29 75.30 13.62
CA PHE A 470 43.90 74.86 13.45
C PHE A 470 43.82 73.43 12.91
N ASN A 471 44.59 73.10 11.87
CA ASN A 471 44.65 71.72 11.34
C ASN A 471 45.18 70.74 12.39
N ILE A 472 46.24 71.08 13.13
CA ILE A 472 46.75 70.25 14.24
C ILE A 472 45.67 69.99 15.29
N GLN A 473 44.91 71.03 15.66
CA GLN A 473 43.83 70.92 16.63
C GLN A 473 42.70 70.03 16.10
N LYS A 474 42.31 70.18 14.83
CA LYS A 474 41.28 69.34 14.20
C LYS A 474 41.70 67.88 14.11
N ILE A 475 42.94 67.60 13.69
CA ILE A 475 43.49 66.25 13.69
C ILE A 475 43.54 65.68 15.11
N SER A 476 43.95 66.48 16.11
CA SER A 476 43.97 66.05 17.50
C SER A 476 42.58 65.73 18.03
N HIS A 477 41.56 66.51 17.64
CA HIS A 477 40.17 66.19 17.95
C HIS A 477 39.69 64.92 17.26
N ALA A 478 40.03 64.71 15.98
CA ALA A 478 39.68 63.48 15.25
C ALA A 478 40.33 62.23 15.86
N LEU A 479 41.62 62.33 16.24
CA LEU A 479 42.33 61.28 16.98
C LEU A 479 41.68 60.99 18.33
N ASN A 480 41.31 62.02 19.09
CA ASN A 480 40.62 61.83 20.35
C ASN A 480 39.22 61.22 20.16
N ASP A 481 38.46 61.61 19.13
CA ASP A 481 37.15 61.01 18.83
C ASP A 481 37.29 59.52 18.49
N ILE A 482 38.16 59.15 17.54
CA ILE A 482 38.34 57.75 17.15
C ILE A 482 38.86 56.90 18.32
N GLN A 483 39.77 57.43 19.13
CA GLN A 483 40.34 56.73 20.28
C GLN A 483 39.30 56.52 21.40
N ASN A 484 38.39 57.48 21.61
CA ASN A 484 37.24 57.30 22.51
C ASN A 484 36.23 56.27 21.98
N GLN A 485 36.21 56.02 20.67
CA GLN A 485 35.36 55.02 20.02
C GLN A 485 36.05 53.64 19.86
N GLN A 486 37.26 53.44 20.41
CA GLN A 486 37.98 52.16 20.31
C GLN A 486 37.16 50.96 20.79
N HIS A 487 36.30 51.17 21.80
CA HIS A 487 35.40 50.15 22.33
C HIS A 487 34.42 49.58 21.30
N GLU A 488 34.06 50.34 20.25
CA GLU A 488 33.19 49.83 19.16
C GLU A 488 33.94 48.84 18.27
N LEU A 489 35.26 49.03 18.03
CA LEU A 489 36.09 48.07 17.30
C LEU A 489 36.35 46.80 18.12
N ASP A 490 36.54 46.96 19.44
CA ASP A 490 36.68 45.83 20.35
C ASP A 490 35.37 45.02 20.41
N LEU A 491 34.21 45.70 20.44
CA LEU A 491 32.90 45.06 20.36
C LEU A 491 32.72 44.30 19.04
N LEU A 492 33.10 44.88 17.89
CA LEU A 492 33.06 44.20 16.60
C LEU A 492 33.89 42.91 16.63
N SER A 493 35.09 42.98 17.21
CA SER A 493 35.98 41.82 17.35
C SER A 493 35.35 40.71 18.21
N GLN A 494 34.66 41.07 19.29
CA GLN A 494 33.91 40.13 20.12
C GLN A 494 32.76 39.48 19.34
N ARG A 495 31.98 40.25 18.57
CA ARG A 495 30.88 39.71 17.75
C ARG A 495 31.37 38.81 16.62
N VAL A 496 32.50 39.13 16.03
CA VAL A 496 33.18 38.28 15.05
C VAL A 496 33.61 36.94 15.68
N ALA A 497 34.18 36.97 16.89
CA ALA A 497 34.57 35.75 17.59
C ALA A 497 33.37 34.86 17.95
N GLU A 498 32.24 35.46 18.34
CA GLU A 498 30.99 34.76 18.65
C GLU A 498 30.40 34.09 17.39
N ILE A 499 30.29 34.84 16.29
CA ILE A 499 29.63 34.36 15.08
C ILE A 499 30.42 33.27 14.35
N ILE A 500 31.76 33.37 14.35
CA ILE A 500 32.64 32.38 13.74
C ILE A 500 32.50 31.00 14.41
N GLN A 501 32.13 30.90 15.68
CA GLN A 501 31.98 29.58 16.31
C GLN A 501 30.85 28.76 15.68
N GLN A 502 29.81 29.42 15.19
CA GLN A 502 28.59 28.79 14.67
C GLN A 502 28.52 28.81 13.13
N ALA A 503 29.29 29.70 12.49
CA ALA A 503 29.26 29.89 11.05
C ALA A 503 29.76 28.66 10.28
N ASP A 504 29.18 28.44 9.10
CA ASP A 504 29.74 27.52 8.11
C ASP A 504 31.12 27.98 7.60
N SER A 505 31.80 27.13 6.84
CA SER A 505 33.15 27.41 6.35
C SER A 505 33.26 28.62 5.40
N ASN A 506 32.21 28.96 4.66
CA ASN A 506 32.20 30.07 3.70
C ASN A 506 31.95 31.40 4.42
N ASN A 507 30.92 31.43 5.27
CA ASN A 507 30.58 32.56 6.12
C ASN A 507 31.75 32.92 7.05
N LYS A 508 32.44 31.93 7.65
CA LYS A 508 33.68 32.16 8.42
C LYS A 508 34.69 33.01 7.65
N LYS A 509 35.02 32.60 6.41
CA LYS A 509 36.00 33.32 5.58
C LYS A 509 35.54 34.73 5.23
N ASN A 510 34.28 34.90 4.87
CA ASN A 510 33.73 36.20 4.51
C ASN A 510 33.72 37.18 5.70
N ILE A 511 33.23 36.73 6.86
CA ILE A 511 33.16 37.54 8.08
C ILE A 511 34.57 37.94 8.55
N GLU A 512 35.52 36.99 8.54
CA GLU A 512 36.91 37.28 8.87
C GLU A 512 37.53 38.28 7.90
N ALA A 513 37.27 38.16 6.59
CA ALA A 513 37.77 39.08 5.59
C ALA A 513 37.22 40.51 5.80
N GLN A 514 35.90 40.65 5.99
CA GLN A 514 35.25 41.94 6.25
C GLN A 514 35.76 42.59 7.56
N SER A 515 35.92 41.80 8.62
CA SER A 515 36.46 42.28 9.89
C SER A 515 37.89 42.79 9.72
N ARG A 516 38.77 42.01 9.07
CA ARG A 516 40.16 42.42 8.80
C ARG A 516 40.24 43.68 7.95
N GLU A 517 39.39 43.81 6.93
CA GLU A 517 39.33 45.01 6.09
C GLU A 517 39.01 46.25 6.92
N VAL A 518 37.95 46.20 7.74
CA VAL A 518 37.56 47.33 8.60
C VAL A 518 38.59 47.63 9.69
N SER A 519 39.19 46.61 10.32
CA SER A 519 40.28 46.81 11.28
C SER A 519 41.50 47.46 10.63
N ASN A 520 41.86 47.07 9.41
CA ASN A 520 42.97 47.67 8.67
C ASN A 520 42.66 49.12 8.29
N GLU A 521 41.45 49.44 7.86
CA GLU A 521 41.02 50.82 7.59
C GLU A 521 41.11 51.70 8.83
N TRP A 522 40.67 51.18 9.99
CA TRP A 522 40.76 51.87 11.28
C TRP A 522 42.22 52.17 11.64
N SER A 523 43.09 51.15 11.66
CA SER A 523 44.50 51.31 12.00
C SER A 523 45.23 52.24 11.02
N SER A 524 44.92 52.14 9.72
CA SER A 524 45.50 53.02 8.70
C SER A 524 45.07 54.47 8.91
N LEU A 525 43.81 54.74 9.26
CA LEU A 525 43.33 56.09 9.51
C LEU A 525 43.97 56.70 10.76
N VAL A 526 44.05 55.94 11.86
CA VAL A 526 44.73 56.38 13.08
C VAL A 526 46.20 56.71 12.79
N SER A 527 46.91 55.81 12.11
CA SER A 527 48.32 56.02 11.77
C SER A 527 48.54 57.23 10.85
N ASP A 528 47.68 57.44 9.83
CA ASP A 528 47.75 58.62 8.96
C ASP A 528 47.57 59.92 9.76
N LEU A 529 46.54 59.99 10.61
CA LEU A 529 46.28 61.15 11.44
C LEU A 529 47.40 61.42 12.47
N GLU A 530 47.96 60.39 13.10
CA GLU A 530 49.09 60.52 14.03
C GLU A 530 50.34 61.06 13.34
N ASN A 531 50.71 60.47 12.20
CA ASN A 531 51.87 60.89 11.40
C ASN A 531 51.70 62.33 10.89
N ARG A 532 50.50 62.68 10.41
CA ARG A 532 50.18 64.05 9.97
C ARG A 532 50.26 65.03 11.13
N ARG A 533 49.66 64.73 12.28
CA ARG A 533 49.75 65.58 13.48
C ARG A 533 51.21 65.81 13.88
N GLU A 534 52.00 64.75 13.97
CA GLU A 534 53.42 64.86 14.36
C GLU A 534 54.21 65.73 13.38
N THR A 535 54.01 65.52 12.08
CA THR A 535 54.67 66.31 11.03
C THR A 535 54.30 67.79 11.10
N LEU A 536 53.00 68.10 11.22
CA LEU A 536 52.53 69.48 11.29
C LEU A 536 52.96 70.15 12.61
N THR A 537 52.97 69.44 13.74
CA THR A 537 53.47 69.96 15.03
C THR A 537 54.95 70.31 14.97
N LYS A 538 55.79 69.45 14.38
CA LYS A 538 57.22 69.75 14.16
C LYS A 538 57.39 71.00 13.29
N LEU A 539 56.61 71.11 12.22
CA LEU A 539 56.62 72.29 11.35
C LEU A 539 56.17 73.56 12.09
N ALA A 540 55.11 73.47 12.90
CA ALA A 540 54.61 74.59 13.69
C ALA A 540 55.66 75.11 14.67
N GLN A 541 56.41 74.20 15.33
CA GLN A 541 57.51 74.59 16.23
C GLN A 541 58.65 75.32 15.50
N VAL A 542 59.02 74.85 14.30
CA VAL A 542 60.02 75.53 13.45
C VAL A 542 59.50 76.91 13.02
N TRP A 543 58.23 77.00 12.64
CA TRP A 543 57.62 78.27 12.22
C TRP A 543 57.49 79.25 13.39
N GLU A 544 57.09 78.83 14.58
CA GLU A 544 57.09 79.67 15.80
C GLU A 544 58.47 80.21 16.11
N THR A 545 59.49 79.36 16.03
CA THR A 545 60.88 79.76 16.24
C THR A 545 61.31 80.79 15.17
N PHE A 546 60.97 80.55 13.90
CA PHE A 546 61.20 81.48 12.81
C PHE A 546 60.53 82.84 13.06
N GLU A 547 59.23 82.88 13.36
CA GLU A 547 58.50 84.15 13.60
C GLU A 547 59.05 84.90 14.82
N GLY A 548 59.42 84.18 15.89
CA GLY A 548 60.05 84.78 17.07
C GLY A 548 61.43 85.38 16.77
N ARG A 549 62.29 84.64 16.04
CA ARG A 549 63.61 85.13 15.61
C ARG A 549 63.49 86.31 14.66
N TRP A 550 62.56 86.22 13.70
CA TRP A 550 62.24 87.29 12.76
C TRP A 550 61.86 88.58 13.48
N GLN A 551 60.88 88.52 14.39
CA GLN A 551 60.41 89.70 15.13
C GLN A 551 61.51 90.32 16.01
N ASN A 552 62.32 89.49 16.66
CA ASN A 552 63.46 89.96 17.44
C ASN A 552 64.50 90.67 16.56
N PHE A 553 64.84 90.08 15.41
CA PHE A 553 65.77 90.69 14.46
C PHE A 553 65.22 92.01 13.89
N GLU A 554 63.95 92.05 13.49
CA GLU A 554 63.28 93.25 12.98
C GLU A 554 63.26 94.37 14.04
N SER A 555 63.02 94.03 15.31
CA SER A 555 63.07 94.98 16.43
C SER A 555 64.48 95.53 16.67
N LEU A 556 65.50 94.66 16.68
CA LEU A 556 66.90 95.07 16.83
C LEU A 556 67.35 95.94 15.67
N LEU A 557 67.01 95.54 14.44
CA LEU A 557 67.29 96.29 13.23
C LEU A 557 66.68 97.70 13.29
N THR A 558 65.40 97.79 13.60
CA THR A 558 64.68 99.06 13.73
C THR A 558 65.30 99.94 14.82
N GLY A 559 65.72 99.34 15.95
CA GLY A 559 66.41 100.04 17.03
C GLY A 559 67.74 100.66 16.59
N ILE A 560 68.55 99.93 15.81
CA ILE A 560 69.80 100.45 15.25
C ILE A 560 69.51 101.52 14.19
N GLU A 561 68.52 101.30 13.31
CA GLU A 561 68.10 102.30 12.31
C GLU A 561 67.70 103.62 12.97
N GLU A 562 66.94 103.58 14.06
CA GLU A 562 66.49 104.79 14.76
C GLU A 562 67.64 105.51 15.46
N LYS A 563 68.51 104.75 16.17
CA LYS A 563 69.76 105.31 16.73
C LYS A 563 70.61 105.95 15.63
N ALA A 564 70.70 105.30 14.46
CA ALA A 564 71.48 105.79 13.33
C ALA A 564 70.91 107.11 12.76
N LYS A 565 69.58 107.28 12.69
CA LYS A 565 68.96 108.55 12.22
C LYS A 565 69.36 109.75 13.08
N HIS A 566 69.50 109.58 14.39
CA HIS A 566 69.81 110.65 15.33
C HIS A 566 71.30 111.05 15.37
N ILE A 567 72.16 110.35 14.65
CA ILE A 567 73.57 110.74 14.53
C ILE A 567 73.68 112.00 13.66
N GLU A 568 74.06 113.11 14.29
CA GLU A 568 74.30 114.39 13.61
C GLU A 568 75.74 114.40 13.05
N THR A 569 75.86 114.41 11.72
CA THR A 569 77.16 114.43 11.01
C THR A 569 77.71 115.85 10.82
N VAL A 570 77.04 116.87 11.36
CA VAL A 570 77.49 118.27 11.26
C VAL A 570 78.73 118.47 12.13
N VAL A 571 79.81 118.93 11.50
CA VAL A 571 81.12 119.14 12.15
C VAL A 571 81.07 120.39 13.04
N ARG A 572 81.11 120.21 14.37
CA ARG A 572 81.14 121.31 15.36
C ARG A 572 82.55 121.59 15.91
N ASN A 573 83.21 120.55 16.41
CA ASN A 573 84.57 120.59 16.93
C ASN A 573 85.23 119.20 16.82
N LYS A 574 86.54 119.09 17.05
CA LYS A 574 87.28 117.82 16.93
C LYS A 574 86.73 116.73 17.87
N GLU A 575 86.42 117.07 19.12
CA GLU A 575 85.90 116.13 20.12
C GLU A 575 84.54 115.54 19.72
N HIS A 576 83.67 116.36 19.12
CA HIS A 576 82.37 115.97 18.57
C HIS A 576 82.53 114.96 17.41
N VAL A 577 83.48 115.19 16.49
CA VAL A 577 83.71 114.23 15.38
C VAL A 577 84.26 112.91 15.90
N ILE A 578 85.12 112.93 16.94
CA ILE A 578 85.62 111.71 17.60
C ILE A 578 84.50 110.96 18.32
N SER A 579 83.61 111.65 19.03
CA SER A 579 82.47 111.01 19.71
C SER A 579 81.45 110.47 18.71
N THR A 580 81.14 111.21 17.65
CA THR A 580 80.27 110.74 16.55
C THR A 580 80.87 109.54 15.83
N LYS A 581 82.19 109.52 15.59
CA LYS A 581 82.89 108.34 15.04
C LYS A 581 82.70 107.12 15.93
N ARG A 582 82.93 107.29 17.24
CA ARG A 582 82.79 106.21 18.22
C ARG A 582 81.36 105.66 18.24
N LEU A 583 80.35 106.53 18.24
CA LEU A 583 78.94 106.11 18.18
C LEU A 583 78.60 105.35 16.89
N ILE A 584 79.12 105.77 15.74
CA ILE A 584 78.93 105.04 14.47
C ILE A 584 79.65 103.69 14.51
N GLU A 585 80.87 103.60 15.04
CA GLU A 585 81.61 102.35 15.17
C GLU A 585 80.93 101.36 16.14
N GLU A 586 80.34 101.87 17.23
CA GLU A 586 79.53 101.09 18.17
C GLU A 586 78.26 100.54 17.49
N LEU A 587 77.54 101.37 16.70
CA LEU A 587 76.36 100.94 15.95
C LEU A 587 76.69 99.99 14.79
N GLN A 588 77.85 100.13 14.15
CA GLN A 588 78.33 99.18 13.15
C GLN A 588 78.60 97.82 13.78
N SER A 589 79.29 97.80 14.92
CA SER A 589 79.53 96.57 15.68
C SER A 589 78.20 95.92 16.12
N GLU A 590 77.22 96.71 16.56
CA GLU A 590 75.87 96.23 16.88
C GLU A 590 75.18 95.64 15.64
N ALA A 591 75.27 96.30 14.48
CA ALA A 591 74.68 95.82 13.22
C ALA A 591 75.39 94.57 12.66
N ASP A 592 76.71 94.48 12.75
CA ASP A 592 77.50 93.31 12.35
C ASP A 592 77.17 92.10 13.23
N SER A 593 76.90 92.32 14.52
CA SER A 593 76.47 91.25 15.43
C SER A 593 75.10 90.65 15.07
N LEU A 594 74.29 91.34 14.25
CA LEU A 594 73.01 90.81 13.76
C LEU A 594 73.15 89.78 12.63
N GLU A 595 74.32 89.64 12.00
CA GLU A 595 74.51 88.72 10.85
C GLU A 595 74.18 87.27 11.23
N SER A 596 74.58 86.81 12.43
CA SER A 596 74.29 85.46 12.90
C SER A 596 72.79 85.20 13.08
N TYR A 597 72.03 86.20 13.52
CA TYR A 597 70.58 86.09 13.64
C TYR A 597 69.90 86.04 12.28
N LYS A 598 70.45 86.74 11.29
CA LYS A 598 69.96 86.73 9.91
C LYS A 598 70.19 85.38 9.24
N GLU A 599 71.37 84.78 9.41
CA GLU A 599 71.65 83.42 8.93
C GLU A 599 70.69 82.38 9.56
N GLU A 600 70.41 82.49 10.86
CA GLU A 600 69.44 81.63 11.57
C GLU A 600 68.01 81.79 11.00
N ILE A 601 67.57 83.03 10.72
CA ILE A 601 66.27 83.30 10.09
C ILE A 601 66.19 82.69 8.69
N ASP A 602 67.23 82.85 7.88
CA ASP A 602 67.30 82.28 6.53
C ASP A 602 67.20 80.75 6.58
N GLU A 603 67.87 80.09 7.53
CA GLU A 603 67.80 78.64 7.71
C GLU A 603 66.40 78.17 8.12
N LEU A 604 65.81 78.79 9.16
CA LEU A 604 64.49 78.42 9.66
C LEU A 604 63.37 78.68 8.63
N SER A 605 63.49 79.76 7.85
CA SER A 605 62.49 80.14 6.84
C SER A 605 62.36 79.12 5.70
N ARG A 606 63.43 78.39 5.35
CA ARG A 606 63.42 77.43 4.23
C ARG A 606 62.34 76.37 4.38
N ASN A 607 62.17 75.83 5.58
CA ASN A 607 61.18 74.78 5.85
C ASN A 607 59.75 75.31 5.73
N VAL A 608 59.51 76.54 6.22
CA VAL A 608 58.21 77.22 6.14
C VAL A 608 57.86 77.57 4.70
N VAL A 609 58.81 78.15 3.95
CA VAL A 609 58.64 78.51 2.54
C VAL A 609 58.42 77.27 1.68
N TYR A 610 59.17 76.19 1.93
CA TYR A 610 59.01 74.91 1.23
C TYR A 610 57.60 74.34 1.44
N PHE A 611 57.14 74.27 2.69
CA PHE A 611 55.77 73.83 2.98
C PHE A 611 54.73 74.71 2.31
N LEU A 612 54.82 76.04 2.46
CA LEU A 612 53.89 76.97 1.83
C LEU A 612 53.93 76.89 0.30
N SER A 613 55.07 76.58 -0.32
CA SER A 613 55.14 76.44 -1.78
C SER A 613 54.27 75.28 -2.30
N GLY A 614 54.11 74.24 -1.49
CA GLY A 614 53.25 73.08 -1.79
C GLY A 614 51.77 73.32 -1.49
N VAL A 615 51.46 74.13 -0.46
CA VAL A 615 50.08 74.27 0.06
C VAL A 615 49.43 75.61 -0.32
N SER A 616 50.20 76.70 -0.39
CA SER A 616 49.75 78.05 -0.76
C SER A 616 50.87 78.85 -1.43
N LYS A 617 50.94 78.75 -2.77
CA LYS A 617 51.95 79.48 -3.56
C LYS A 617 51.90 80.99 -3.32
N ALA A 618 50.71 81.55 -3.12
CA ALA A 618 50.54 82.97 -2.79
C ALA A 618 51.22 83.33 -1.46
N SER A 619 51.00 82.57 -0.41
CA SER A 619 51.59 82.80 0.91
C SER A 619 53.11 82.60 0.91
N SER A 620 53.60 81.59 0.17
CA SER A 620 55.04 81.36 -0.03
C SER A 620 55.72 82.56 -0.70
N ASN A 621 55.12 83.09 -1.77
CA ASN A 621 55.64 84.28 -2.45
C ASN A 621 55.68 85.50 -1.53
N VAL A 622 54.59 85.75 -0.80
CA VAL A 622 54.52 86.88 0.16
C VAL A 622 55.59 86.76 1.25
N LEU A 623 55.82 85.57 1.79
CA LEU A 623 56.87 85.38 2.80
C LEU A 623 58.27 85.58 2.22
N THR A 624 58.51 85.09 1.00
CA THR A 624 59.79 85.25 0.29
C THR A 624 60.07 86.71 -0.02
N GLU A 625 59.07 87.48 -0.43
CA GLU A 625 59.17 88.93 -0.65
C GLU A 625 59.49 89.68 0.65
N LYS A 626 58.85 89.30 1.76
CA LYS A 626 59.17 89.86 3.09
C LYS A 626 60.62 89.57 3.49
N LEU A 627 61.08 88.33 3.35
CA LEU A 627 62.48 87.91 3.59
C LEU A 627 63.47 88.75 2.79
N ALA A 628 63.20 88.93 1.49
CA ALA A 628 64.04 89.75 0.61
C ALA A 628 64.05 91.23 1.02
N GLN A 629 62.90 91.77 1.45
CA GLN A 629 62.81 93.15 1.92
C GLN A 629 63.58 93.36 3.22
N LEU A 630 63.55 92.41 4.15
CA LEU A 630 64.31 92.47 5.40
C LEU A 630 65.83 92.36 5.15
N ASP A 631 66.27 91.49 4.24
CA ASP A 631 67.68 91.42 3.83
C ASP A 631 68.14 92.75 3.19
N LYS A 632 67.27 93.39 2.40
CA LYS A 632 67.54 94.69 1.79
C LYS A 632 67.65 95.82 2.83
N THR A 633 66.77 95.88 3.83
CA THR A 633 66.84 96.90 4.89
C THR A 633 68.10 96.72 5.73
N TYR A 634 68.43 95.48 6.12
CA TYR A 634 69.65 95.18 6.86
C TYR A 634 70.93 95.61 6.13
N LYS A 635 71.07 95.23 4.86
CA LYS A 635 72.21 95.64 4.02
C LYS A 635 72.28 97.16 3.84
N GLY A 636 71.13 97.80 3.62
CA GLY A 636 71.03 99.25 3.47
C GLY A 636 71.45 100.01 4.73
N LEU A 637 71.11 99.50 5.92
CA LEU A 637 71.57 100.07 7.20
C LEU A 637 73.10 99.95 7.34
N LYS A 638 73.68 98.78 7.05
CA LYS A 638 75.14 98.58 7.09
C LYS A 638 75.86 99.53 6.14
N GLU A 639 75.35 99.69 4.92
CA GLU A 639 75.89 100.62 3.92
C GLU A 639 75.77 102.08 4.39
N ASN A 640 74.63 102.48 4.94
CA ASN A 640 74.42 103.83 5.49
C ASN A 640 75.41 104.14 6.64
N LEU A 641 75.55 103.23 7.59
CA LEU A 641 76.52 103.38 8.69
C LEU A 641 77.97 103.43 8.16
N SER A 642 78.31 102.61 7.16
CA SER A 642 79.62 102.64 6.47
C SER A 642 79.89 103.99 5.80
N ASN A 643 78.92 104.51 5.04
CA ASN A 643 79.02 105.81 4.38
C ASN A 643 79.15 106.95 5.39
N ARG A 644 78.38 106.93 6.48
CA ARG A 644 78.50 107.90 7.58
C ARG A 644 79.86 107.81 8.27
N ARG A 645 80.39 106.61 8.49
CA ARG A 645 81.74 106.43 9.04
C ARG A 645 82.81 107.01 8.13
N ALA A 646 82.72 106.73 6.82
CA ALA A 646 83.65 107.27 5.84
C ALA A 646 83.61 108.81 5.82
N GLN A 647 82.42 109.40 5.89
CA GLN A 647 82.23 110.86 5.98
C GLN A 647 82.88 111.43 7.26
N VAL A 648 82.59 110.85 8.43
CA VAL A 648 83.14 111.32 9.71
C VAL A 648 84.65 111.15 9.79
N LEU A 649 85.22 110.09 9.18
CA LEU A 649 86.66 109.92 9.05
C LEU A 649 87.29 110.99 8.15
N ALA A 650 86.66 111.30 7.01
CA ALA A 650 87.10 112.37 6.12
C ALA A 650 87.03 113.76 6.79
N ASP A 651 85.97 114.02 7.55
CA ASP A 651 85.82 115.25 8.33
C ASP A 651 86.89 115.36 9.44
N LEU A 652 87.19 114.25 10.12
CA LEU A 652 88.27 114.20 11.12
C LEU A 652 89.63 114.49 10.48
N GLU A 653 89.92 113.87 9.33
CA GLU A 653 91.16 114.09 8.58
C GLU A 653 91.28 115.54 8.10
N ALA A 654 90.19 116.14 7.63
CA ALA A 654 90.14 117.55 7.22
C ALA A 654 90.40 118.49 8.41
N ILE A 655 89.80 118.23 9.58
CA ILE A 655 90.05 119.00 10.81
C ILE A 655 91.51 118.85 11.24
N GLU A 656 92.09 117.65 11.20
CA GLU A 656 93.49 117.43 11.55
C GLU A 656 94.45 118.15 10.60
N LYS A 657 94.19 118.12 9.29
CA LYS A 657 94.93 118.92 8.29
C LYS A 657 94.80 120.42 8.55
N CYS A 658 93.59 120.92 8.83
CA CYS A 658 93.36 122.33 9.16
C CYS A 658 94.07 122.74 10.46
N LEU A 659 94.03 121.92 11.50
CA LEU A 659 94.76 122.17 12.76
C LEU A 659 96.28 122.18 12.54
N ALA A 660 96.80 121.28 11.70
CA ALA A 660 98.21 121.27 11.32
C ALA A 660 98.60 122.54 10.55
N LEU A 661 97.77 122.98 9.58
CA LEU A 661 97.97 124.24 8.85
C LEU A 661 97.88 125.48 9.77
N ILE A 662 96.94 125.50 10.72
CA ILE A 662 96.83 126.57 11.73
C ILE A 662 98.10 126.59 12.59
N PHE A 663 98.60 125.44 13.01
CA PHE A 663 99.85 125.33 13.77
C PHE A 663 101.05 125.86 12.97
N GLU A 664 101.15 125.48 11.70
CA GLU A 664 102.18 125.96 10.77
C GLU A 664 102.09 127.49 10.56
N LYS A 665 100.90 128.02 10.25
CA LYS A 665 100.67 129.46 10.07
C LYS A 665 100.89 130.23 11.37
N LYS A 666 100.56 129.68 12.53
CA LYS A 666 100.83 130.28 13.85
C LYS A 666 102.32 130.32 14.15
N ASN A 667 103.09 129.31 13.74
CA ASN A 667 104.55 129.35 13.79
C ASN A 667 105.12 130.44 12.87
N ILE A 668 104.65 130.52 11.62
CA ILE A 668 105.04 131.60 10.68
C ILE A 668 104.69 132.98 11.24
N LEU A 669 103.52 133.15 11.84
CA LEU A 669 103.06 134.41 12.42
C LEU A 669 103.87 134.77 13.68
N ASN A 670 104.29 133.79 14.48
CA ASN A 670 105.20 134.01 15.60
C ASN A 670 106.60 134.42 15.11
N ILE A 671 107.11 133.83 14.02
CA ILE A 671 108.36 134.24 13.38
C ILE A 671 108.25 135.69 12.88
N LEU A 672 107.19 136.04 12.14
CA LEU A 672 106.89 137.41 11.70
C LEU A 672 106.72 138.38 12.88
N ARG A 673 106.11 137.95 13.99
CA ARG A 673 105.94 138.76 15.20
C ARG A 673 107.27 139.10 15.86
N GLU A 674 108.21 138.15 15.87
CA GLU A 674 109.60 138.40 16.30
C GLU A 674 110.34 139.32 15.32
N GLU A 675 110.15 139.17 14.01
CA GLU A 675 110.70 140.10 13.00
C GLU A 675 110.18 141.53 13.15
N VAL A 676 108.88 141.72 13.40
CA VAL A 676 108.28 143.05 13.64
C VAL A 676 108.73 143.65 14.98
N LYS A 677 108.93 142.83 16.02
CA LYS A 677 109.56 143.25 17.28
C LYS A 677 110.99 143.75 17.05
N ASN A 678 111.76 143.03 16.25
CA ASN A 678 113.12 143.42 15.88
C ASN A 678 113.14 144.71 15.03
N PHE A 679 112.19 144.85 14.10
CA PHE A 679 112.02 146.06 13.29
C PHE A 679 111.65 147.29 14.14
N THR A 680 110.71 147.15 15.09
CA THR A 680 110.32 148.23 16.01
C THR A 680 111.42 148.59 17.01
N TYR A 681 112.26 147.62 17.40
CA TYR A 681 113.49 147.89 18.18
C TYR A 681 114.51 148.71 17.38
N SER A 682 114.64 148.46 16.07
CA SER A 682 115.52 149.22 15.17
C SER A 682 115.07 150.66 14.92
N ILE A 683 113.75 150.93 14.93
CA ILE A 683 113.19 152.28 14.76
C ILE A 683 113.35 153.11 16.04
N ARG A 684 113.18 152.49 17.22
CA ARG A 684 113.37 153.17 18.52
C ARG A 684 114.83 153.57 18.77
N THR A 685 115.80 152.81 18.28
CA THR A 685 117.23 153.14 18.38
C THR A 685 117.63 154.27 17.42
N ARG A 686 117.02 154.38 16.23
CA ARG A 686 117.30 155.49 15.29
C ARG A 686 116.71 156.85 15.71
N ARG A 687 115.69 156.91 16.57
CA ARG A 687 115.09 158.19 17.04
C ARG A 687 115.78 158.82 18.26
N LYS A 688 116.59 158.10 19.04
CA LYS A 688 117.33 158.67 20.19
C LYS A 688 118.70 159.27 19.85
N LEU A 689 119.20 159.08 18.63
CA LEU A 689 120.51 159.59 18.18
C LEU A 689 120.45 160.95 17.46
N LYS A 690 119.30 161.65 17.44
CA LYS A 690 119.12 162.87 16.63
C LYS A 690 118.82 164.18 17.37
N ASN A 691 118.74 164.20 18.70
CA ASN A 691 118.66 165.44 19.49
C ASN A 691 119.70 165.41 20.60
N SER A 692 120.96 165.62 20.20
CA SER A 692 122.01 166.26 21.00
C SER A 692 121.94 167.77 20.79
#